data_AF-A0A914EQM6-F1
#
_entry.id   AF-A0A914EQM6-F1
#
_cell.length_a   1.000
_cell.length_b   1.000
_cell.length_c   1.000
_cell.angle_alpha   90.00
_cell.angle_beta   90.00
_cell.angle_gamma   90.00
#
_symmetry.space_group_name_H-M   'P 1'
#
loop_
_entity.id
_entity.type
_entity.pdbx_description
1 polymer ?
#
loop_
_entity_poly.entity_id
_entity_poly.type
_entity_poly.pdbx_seq_one_letter_code
_entity_poly.pdbx_strand_id
1 'polypeptide(L)'
;MSFHYRTRSSDRSGISGRNARFEDSSFITSGRLSSSALAIDENPPMYGSSSSRSGGGGKHSVRFASDFDLNRDRPMARGSSQTFLSSSGIGSPMLYNTSYEYRASGSRSLKIVTEMGSSLGSGLSPFGQNAASAIRDSREREKKEMSDLNDKLASYIEKVRFLEAQNRKLAADLELLRGKWGKDTHNIRQMYEAELIEAKKLIENTNKERDELLKQIKKMEDELNELRRKYDEAVRGHHHDKAVIDDLLVRLSDLEAEINLLRRRITELEENVQRVKKENQRLMSELQRARTELDQETLNRIDYQNQVQTLLEEIDFLRRVHEQEIKELQSLAARDTTPENREFFKNELASAIRDIRAEYDQIYSVNRNDMESWYRLKVQEIQTQSARQSMEQGYAKEEVKRLRTQLTDLRGKLADLESRNSMLEKQIQELNFQLEDDQRTYESALNERDAQIRKMREECQALMVELQMLLDTKQTLDAEIAIYRKMLEGEENRAGLRQLVEQVVKTHGISQQEDTETMRVIKGETASRSSFQRSAKGNVSIQEVNPEGKFIVLNNTHRAKEEFIGEWKLKRRIDGKREIVYTLPRDFILRPGKAVKIFARNQGIHSPPDQLVFDGEESFGSGNNVQTILYNREGEERATHIQRSG
;
A
#
# COMPACT_ATOMS: atom_id res chain seq x y z
N MET A 1 -51.67 -120.26 -0.41
CA MET A 1 -50.45 -120.81 0.25
C MET A 1 -49.58 -119.64 0.72
N SER A 2 -48.59 -119.92 1.57
CA SER A 2 -47.80 -118.99 2.43
C SER A 2 -47.10 -117.81 1.75
N PHE A 3 -46.60 -116.77 2.46
CA PHE A 3 -47.08 -115.96 3.61
C PHE A 3 -46.04 -114.86 3.94
N HIS A 4 -46.43 -113.80 4.67
CA HIS A 4 -45.62 -112.69 5.25
C HIS A 4 -45.09 -111.63 4.25
N TYR A 5 -45.20 -110.29 4.43
CA TYR A 5 -45.31 -109.30 5.54
C TYR A 5 -44.00 -108.64 6.03
N ARG A 6 -43.86 -107.32 5.72
CA ARG A 6 -43.29 -106.20 6.52
C ARG A 6 -43.51 -104.90 5.72
N THR A 7 -44.42 -103.96 6.05
CA THR A 7 -44.55 -103.02 7.20
C THR A 7 -43.54 -101.87 7.26
N ARG A 8 -44.06 -100.64 7.47
CA ARG A 8 -43.35 -99.37 7.70
C ARG A 8 -43.36 -98.99 9.20
N SER A 9 -42.34 -98.26 9.64
CA SER A 9 -42.37 -97.18 10.65
C SER A 9 -40.97 -96.52 10.64
N SER A 10 -40.81 -95.22 10.36
CA SER A 10 -40.75 -94.09 11.33
C SER A 10 -39.46 -94.12 12.22
N ASP A 11 -38.86 -93.02 12.69
CA ASP A 11 -39.36 -91.64 12.85
C ASP A 11 -38.25 -90.54 12.69
N ARG A 12 -38.59 -89.26 12.93
CA ARG A 12 -37.70 -88.09 12.76
C ARG A 12 -36.73 -87.82 13.92
N SER A 13 -35.45 -87.54 13.59
CA SER A 13 -34.52 -86.61 14.29
C SER A 13 -33.29 -86.34 13.39
N GLY A 14 -32.44 -85.32 13.57
CA GLY A 14 -32.55 -84.14 14.43
C GLY A 14 -31.23 -83.32 14.54
N ILE A 15 -31.08 -82.28 13.71
CA ILE A 15 -30.14 -81.12 13.86
C ILE A 15 -28.62 -81.35 13.64
N SER A 16 -27.98 -80.35 13.00
CA SER A 16 -26.54 -80.00 13.00
C SER A 16 -25.48 -80.90 12.31
N GLY A 17 -24.95 -80.41 11.17
CA GLY A 17 -23.63 -79.75 11.25
C GLY A 17 -22.42 -80.28 10.46
N ARG A 18 -22.13 -79.62 9.32
CA ARG A 18 -20.80 -79.38 8.70
C ARG A 18 -19.99 -80.54 8.07
N ASN A 19 -19.21 -80.12 7.07
CA ASN A 19 -17.89 -80.56 6.59
C ASN A 19 -17.51 -82.05 6.60
N ALA A 20 -17.07 -82.53 5.43
CA ALA A 20 -16.06 -83.57 5.32
C ALA A 20 -15.08 -83.28 4.17
N ARG A 21 -13.79 -83.15 4.50
CA ARG A 21 -12.61 -83.59 3.71
C ARG A 21 -11.33 -83.19 4.46
N PHE A 22 -10.58 -84.21 4.91
CA PHE A 22 -9.14 -84.31 5.23
C PHE A 22 -8.47 -83.13 5.99
N GLU A 23 -7.91 -83.31 7.19
CA GLU A 23 -6.71 -84.14 7.51
C GLU A 23 -5.49 -83.69 6.68
N ASP A 24 -4.37 -83.30 7.28
CA ASP A 24 -3.61 -84.08 8.28
C ASP A 24 -2.93 -83.22 9.40
N SER A 25 -2.36 -83.90 10.40
CA SER A 25 -1.28 -83.60 11.39
C SER A 25 -0.68 -82.17 11.55
N SER A 26 -0.20 -81.72 12.73
CA SER A 26 0.01 -82.34 14.07
C SER A 26 0.43 -81.31 15.16
N PHE A 27 0.18 -81.60 16.45
CA PHE A 27 1.03 -81.36 17.67
C PHE A 27 1.69 -79.96 17.96
N ILE A 28 1.89 -79.48 19.21
CA ILE A 28 1.25 -79.73 20.53
C ILE A 28 1.61 -78.60 21.57
N THR A 29 0.74 -78.39 22.57
CA THR A 29 0.89 -77.70 23.90
C THR A 29 1.63 -76.35 24.13
N SER A 30 0.88 -75.42 24.74
CA SER A 30 1.22 -74.55 25.90
C SER A 30 2.49 -73.68 25.94
N GLY A 31 2.30 -72.36 26.06
CA GLY A 31 3.39 -71.40 26.34
C GLY A 31 3.63 -71.10 27.84
N ARG A 32 4.48 -70.11 28.11
CA ARG A 32 4.52 -69.37 29.38
C ARG A 32 5.11 -67.97 29.20
N LEU A 33 4.84 -67.09 30.17
CA LEU A 33 5.48 -65.78 30.31
C LEU A 33 6.89 -65.93 30.90
N SER A 34 7.89 -65.17 30.42
CA SER A 34 8.61 -64.13 31.19
C SER A 34 9.88 -63.64 30.47
N SER A 35 10.24 -62.38 30.74
CA SER A 35 11.49 -61.62 30.50
C SER A 35 12.73 -62.30 29.85
N SER A 36 13.38 -61.60 28.91
CA SER A 36 14.61 -60.80 29.21
C SER A 36 15.33 -60.17 27.99
N ALA A 37 15.65 -58.88 28.11
CA ALA A 37 16.93 -58.20 27.79
C ALA A 37 17.51 -58.07 26.35
N LEU A 38 18.07 -56.86 26.09
CA LEU A 38 19.12 -56.49 25.10
C LEU A 38 18.75 -56.65 23.61
N ALA A 39 19.19 -55.87 22.61
CA ALA A 39 19.99 -54.65 22.37
C ALA A 39 20.12 -54.58 20.82
N ILE A 40 20.50 -53.55 20.06
CA ILE A 40 21.08 -52.20 20.20
C ILE A 40 20.52 -51.39 18.98
N ASP A 41 20.08 -50.13 19.10
CA ASP A 41 20.83 -48.85 18.92
C ASP A 41 21.40 -48.62 17.49
N GLU A 42 21.54 -47.41 16.91
CA GLU A 42 21.32 -46.00 17.35
C GLU A 42 20.58 -45.22 16.20
N ASN A 43 20.44 -43.88 16.06
CA ASN A 43 20.53 -42.62 16.83
C ASN A 43 19.67 -41.58 16.04
N PRO A 44 18.88 -40.64 16.61
CA PRO A 44 19.42 -39.29 16.92
C PRO A 44 18.66 -38.54 18.06
N PRO A 45 18.99 -37.26 18.40
CA PRO A 45 20.25 -36.52 18.28
C PRO A 45 20.81 -36.05 19.65
N MET A 46 21.99 -35.42 19.66
CA MET A 46 22.71 -34.97 20.86
C MET A 46 22.16 -33.70 21.53
N TYR A 47 22.24 -33.66 22.86
CA TYR A 47 22.00 -32.49 23.71
C TYR A 47 23.20 -31.52 23.75
N GLY A 48 22.92 -30.24 24.07
CA GLY A 48 23.94 -29.19 24.21
C GLY A 48 23.64 -28.18 25.31
N SER A 49 23.50 -28.66 26.57
CA SER A 49 23.27 -27.78 27.74
C SER A 49 24.32 -28.06 28.82
N SER A 50 25.11 -27.04 29.18
CA SER A 50 26.00 -27.09 30.35
C SER A 50 25.65 -25.95 31.31
N SER A 51 25.41 -26.29 32.57
CA SER A 51 25.22 -25.33 33.65
C SER A 51 26.22 -25.61 34.77
N SER A 52 26.75 -24.56 35.38
CA SER A 52 27.57 -24.61 36.58
C SER A 52 27.35 -23.33 37.39
N ARG A 53 27.57 -23.40 38.71
CA ARG A 53 26.92 -22.53 39.70
C ARG A 53 27.85 -22.24 40.88
N SER A 54 27.57 -21.14 41.58
CA SER A 54 28.01 -20.78 42.95
C SER A 54 29.39 -20.10 43.16
N GLY A 55 29.45 -19.28 44.21
CA GLY A 55 30.66 -18.63 44.78
C GLY A 55 31.02 -17.25 44.20
N GLY A 56 31.24 -16.18 44.97
CA GLY A 56 30.96 -15.98 46.41
C GLY A 56 31.76 -14.84 47.06
N GLY A 57 31.10 -13.73 47.42
CA GLY A 57 31.66 -12.61 48.22
C GLY A 57 32.42 -11.52 47.41
N GLY A 58 32.63 -10.30 47.90
CA GLY A 58 32.04 -9.64 49.10
C GLY A 58 32.94 -8.54 49.73
N LYS A 59 32.31 -7.50 50.32
CA LYS A 59 32.89 -6.33 51.07
C LYS A 59 33.45 -5.20 50.16
N HIS A 60 32.91 -3.97 50.27
CA HIS A 60 33.37 -2.78 51.06
C HIS A 60 34.68 -2.12 50.52
N SER A 61 34.88 -0.79 50.54
CA SER A 61 34.29 0.25 51.41
C SER A 61 34.26 1.68 50.80
N VAL A 62 33.16 2.41 51.05
CA VAL A 62 33.04 3.77 51.66
C VAL A 62 34.01 4.93 51.31
N ARG A 63 33.42 5.99 50.74
CA ARG A 63 33.56 7.47 50.95
C ARG A 63 34.88 8.10 51.48
N PHE A 64 35.34 9.13 50.77
CA PHE A 64 35.43 10.53 51.26
C PHE A 64 34.75 11.42 50.19
N ALA A 65 34.01 12.51 50.44
CA ALA A 65 33.78 13.41 51.59
C ALA A 65 34.83 14.54 51.76
N SER A 66 34.44 15.75 51.36
CA SER A 66 35.02 17.03 51.80
C SER A 66 33.96 18.13 51.63
N ASP A 67 33.36 18.55 52.73
CA ASP A 67 32.29 19.55 52.75
C ASP A 67 32.84 20.99 52.60
N PHE A 68 31.98 21.91 52.15
CA PHE A 68 31.93 23.26 52.72
C PHE A 68 30.48 23.78 52.71
N ASP A 69 30.15 24.63 53.68
CA ASP A 69 28.82 24.70 54.30
C ASP A 69 28.16 26.11 54.19
N LEU A 70 27.00 26.29 54.84
CA LEU A 70 26.29 27.54 55.16
C LEU A 70 25.29 28.10 54.13
N ASN A 71 24.19 27.35 53.95
CA ASN A 71 22.88 27.67 54.56
C ASN A 71 22.43 29.16 54.69
N ARG A 72 21.16 29.41 54.28
CA ARG A 72 20.12 30.23 54.97
C ARG A 72 19.63 31.59 54.40
N ASP A 73 18.40 31.55 53.88
CA ASP A 73 17.24 32.47 53.96
C ASP A 73 17.30 34.03 53.84
N ARG A 74 16.26 34.51 53.14
CA ARG A 74 15.57 35.84 53.19
C ARG A 74 15.19 36.27 54.65
N PRO A 75 14.94 37.57 55.00
CA PRO A 75 13.92 38.40 54.31
C PRO A 75 13.92 39.96 54.37
N MET A 76 13.07 40.55 53.51
CA MET A 76 12.20 41.75 53.65
C MET A 76 12.58 43.00 54.49
N ALA A 77 12.74 44.12 53.75
CA ALA A 77 11.88 45.34 53.76
C ALA A 77 12.10 46.55 54.71
N ARG A 78 11.78 47.74 54.14
CA ARG A 78 11.70 49.12 54.69
C ARG A 78 13.05 49.75 55.08
N GLY A 79 13.30 51.05 54.89
CA GLY A 79 12.55 52.17 54.28
C GLY A 79 13.27 53.51 54.58
N SER A 80 13.07 54.66 53.91
CA SER A 80 12.15 55.08 52.83
C SER A 80 12.91 56.12 51.94
N SER A 81 12.45 57.27 51.40
CA SER A 81 11.17 58.01 51.35
C SER A 81 11.21 59.14 50.30
N GLN A 82 10.10 59.40 49.58
CA GLN A 82 9.70 60.69 48.93
C GLN A 82 10.61 61.28 47.79
N THR A 83 10.14 61.97 46.73
CA THR A 83 8.78 62.28 46.19
C THR A 83 8.83 62.76 44.71
N PHE A 84 7.76 62.46 43.95
CA PHE A 84 7.10 63.25 42.87
C PHE A 84 7.83 63.87 41.64
N LEU A 85 7.19 63.65 40.47
CA LEU A 85 6.97 64.55 39.31
C LEU A 85 8.19 65.09 38.50
N SER A 86 8.07 65.60 37.26
CA SER A 86 7.29 65.22 36.05
C SER A 86 7.67 66.13 34.87
N SER A 87 7.26 65.76 33.64
CA SER A 87 7.06 66.62 32.45
C SER A 87 8.24 67.36 31.77
N SER A 88 8.42 67.03 30.48
CA SER A 88 8.43 67.95 29.31
C SER A 88 9.44 69.12 29.18
N GLY A 89 10.03 69.25 27.98
CA GLY A 89 10.66 70.50 27.52
C GLY A 89 11.43 70.35 26.20
N ILE A 90 11.00 71.05 25.15
CA ILE A 90 11.73 71.19 23.86
C ILE A 90 12.14 72.67 23.72
N GLY A 91 13.35 72.94 23.24
CA GLY A 91 13.66 74.24 22.59
C GLY A 91 15.00 74.88 22.95
N SER A 92 15.83 75.10 21.93
CA SER A 92 16.70 76.29 21.80
C SER A 92 15.82 77.53 21.50
N PRO A 93 16.25 78.83 21.62
CA PRO A 93 17.56 79.32 21.17
C PRO A 93 18.18 80.58 21.85
N MET A 94 19.33 81.00 21.32
CA MET A 94 19.82 82.40 21.20
C MET A 94 20.39 83.17 22.41
N LEU A 95 21.04 84.30 22.07
CA LEU A 95 21.92 85.16 22.88
C LEU A 95 21.18 86.41 23.41
N TYR A 96 21.52 86.91 24.62
CA TYR A 96 22.08 88.27 24.88
C TYR A 96 22.22 88.63 26.38
N ASN A 97 22.99 89.70 26.66
CA ASN A 97 22.97 90.58 27.87
C ASN A 97 23.51 90.06 29.23
N THR A 98 23.99 90.88 30.18
CA THR A 98 24.69 92.21 30.14
C THR A 98 25.13 92.66 31.56
N SER A 99 26.09 93.61 31.64
CA SER A 99 26.49 94.41 32.85
C SER A 99 27.23 93.64 33.98
N TYR A 100 27.95 94.25 34.94
CA TYR A 100 27.89 95.61 35.53
C TYR A 100 29.28 96.18 35.96
N GLU A 101 29.45 97.51 35.85
CA GLU A 101 30.04 98.47 36.83
C GLU A 101 31.44 98.24 37.50
N TYR A 102 32.26 99.24 37.92
CA TYR A 102 32.28 100.73 37.85
C TYR A 102 33.72 101.27 38.11
N ARG A 103 33.98 102.55 37.75
CA ARG A 103 35.01 103.50 38.29
C ARG A 103 36.49 103.26 37.86
N ALA A 104 37.36 104.28 37.75
CA ALA A 104 37.18 105.75 37.64
C ALA A 104 38.51 106.44 37.20
N SER A 105 38.42 107.73 36.80
CA SER A 105 39.52 108.67 36.49
C SER A 105 40.29 108.43 35.18
N GLY A 106 40.70 109.45 34.41
CA GLY A 106 40.33 110.87 34.50
C GLY A 106 41.14 111.83 33.62
N SER A 107 40.45 112.82 33.05
CA SER A 107 40.94 114.17 32.65
C SER A 107 42.07 114.35 31.60
N ARG A 108 41.69 115.04 30.50
CA ARG A 108 42.35 116.25 29.91
C ARG A 108 43.71 116.09 29.18
N SER A 109 44.23 117.08 28.44
CA SER A 109 43.64 118.05 27.47
C SER A 109 44.75 118.97 26.88
N LEU A 110 44.56 119.50 25.66
CA LEU A 110 45.36 120.58 25.01
C LEU A 110 46.81 120.18 24.57
N LYS A 111 47.53 120.75 23.58
CA LYS A 111 47.51 121.97 22.70
C LYS A 111 48.71 122.90 23.01
N ILE A 112 49.09 123.79 22.06
CA ILE A 112 50.08 124.92 22.12
C ILE A 112 51.51 124.48 21.71
N VAL A 113 52.06 124.90 20.53
CA VAL A 113 52.84 126.14 20.17
C VAL A 113 54.25 126.10 20.81
N THR A 114 55.39 126.45 20.17
CA THR A 114 55.90 127.80 19.83
C THR A 114 57.14 127.66 18.90
N GLU A 115 57.10 128.09 17.63
CA GLU A 115 57.62 129.35 17.02
C GLU A 115 59.16 129.52 16.88
N MET A 116 59.54 130.35 15.87
CA MET A 116 60.87 130.95 15.60
C MET A 116 61.98 129.94 15.20
N GLY A 117 62.92 130.22 14.29
CA GLY A 117 63.36 131.41 13.54
C GLY A 117 64.84 131.16 13.15
N SER A 118 65.52 131.85 12.24
CA SER A 118 65.20 132.93 11.29
C SER A 118 66.24 132.90 10.15
N SER A 119 66.01 133.58 9.02
CA SER A 119 66.96 133.59 7.89
C SER A 119 66.90 134.87 7.05
N LEU A 120 68.08 135.42 6.73
CA LEU A 120 68.34 136.69 6.03
C LEU A 120 67.87 137.94 6.81
N GLY A 121 68.61 139.07 6.85
CA GLY A 121 69.98 139.33 6.39
C GLY A 121 70.07 140.42 5.33
N SER A 122 70.25 141.67 5.76
CA SER A 122 70.66 142.81 4.93
C SER A 122 71.32 143.89 5.80
N GLY A 123 72.32 144.60 5.28
CA GLY A 123 73.06 145.65 6.00
C GLY A 123 74.57 145.64 5.72
N LEU A 124 75.01 146.49 4.79
CA LEU A 124 76.43 146.79 4.52
C LEU A 124 76.97 147.69 5.67
N SER A 125 78.28 147.92 5.94
CA SER A 125 79.45 148.11 5.06
C SER A 125 80.76 148.15 5.93
N PRO A 126 81.97 148.58 5.47
CA PRO A 126 82.88 147.69 4.73
C PRO A 126 84.36 147.73 5.20
N PHE A 127 84.90 146.63 5.78
CA PHE A 127 86.38 146.42 5.80
C PHE A 127 86.86 144.98 6.10
N GLY A 128 86.10 144.17 6.85
CA GLY A 128 86.59 142.91 7.45
C GLY A 128 86.71 141.66 6.56
N GLN A 129 86.82 141.78 5.23
CA GLN A 129 86.55 140.64 4.31
C GLN A 129 87.56 139.48 4.35
N ASN A 130 88.78 139.66 4.87
CA ASN A 130 89.81 138.60 4.87
C ASN A 130 89.80 137.68 6.12
N ALA A 131 88.90 137.88 7.08
CA ALA A 131 88.77 137.01 8.26
C ALA A 131 87.57 136.03 8.21
N ALA A 132 86.66 136.20 7.24
CA ALA A 132 85.35 135.54 7.25
C ALA A 132 85.34 134.08 6.75
N SER A 133 86.36 133.64 6.00
CA SER A 133 86.46 132.26 5.48
C SER A 133 86.78 131.24 6.58
N ALA A 134 87.83 131.46 7.35
CA ALA A 134 88.31 130.51 8.36
C ALA A 134 87.29 130.18 9.46
N ILE A 135 86.45 131.15 9.84
CA ILE A 135 85.41 130.96 10.87
C ILE A 135 84.24 130.12 10.33
N ARG A 136 83.90 130.27 9.04
CA ARG A 136 82.88 129.45 8.38
C ARG A 136 83.28 127.98 8.38
N ASP A 137 84.50 127.67 7.93
CA ASP A 137 85.00 126.29 7.84
C ASP A 137 85.18 125.61 9.21
N SER A 138 85.20 126.38 10.30
CA SER A 138 85.13 125.83 11.67
C SER A 138 83.70 125.40 12.01
N ARG A 139 82.71 126.31 11.89
CA ARG A 139 81.30 126.02 12.19
C ARG A 139 80.69 124.97 11.27
N GLU A 140 81.11 124.92 10.01
CA GLU A 140 80.61 123.94 9.03
C GLU A 140 81.13 122.52 9.33
N ARG A 141 82.28 122.39 10.03
CA ARG A 141 82.75 121.12 10.62
C ARG A 141 82.02 120.75 11.91
N GLU A 142 81.91 121.65 12.89
CA GLU A 142 81.19 121.38 14.15
C GLU A 142 79.72 120.98 13.90
N LYS A 143 79.05 121.63 12.94
CA LYS A 143 77.69 121.27 12.51
C LYS A 143 77.64 119.87 11.90
N LYS A 144 78.66 119.46 11.14
CA LYS A 144 78.74 118.12 10.57
C LYS A 144 78.97 117.06 11.65
N GLU A 145 79.87 117.30 12.59
CA GLU A 145 80.12 116.38 13.70
C GLU A 145 78.86 116.20 14.57
N MET A 146 78.10 117.27 14.81
CA MET A 146 76.79 117.19 15.47
C MET A 146 75.70 116.50 14.62
N SER A 147 75.79 116.51 13.29
CA SER A 147 74.95 115.65 12.44
C SER A 147 75.36 114.19 12.60
N ASP A 148 76.64 113.88 12.34
CA ASP A 148 77.19 112.53 12.42
C ASP A 148 77.00 111.87 13.80
N LEU A 149 76.87 112.65 14.88
CA LEU A 149 76.51 112.17 16.23
C LEU A 149 75.00 111.92 16.39
N ASN A 150 74.15 112.81 15.87
CA ASN A 150 72.70 112.65 15.87
C ASN A 150 72.25 111.51 14.94
N ASP A 151 72.89 111.31 13.80
CA ASP A 151 72.63 110.22 12.85
C ASP A 151 73.01 108.86 13.48
N LYS A 152 74.09 108.81 14.28
CA LYS A 152 74.42 107.64 15.12
C LYS A 152 73.36 107.42 16.21
N LEU A 153 72.91 108.46 16.91
CA LEU A 153 71.83 108.35 17.91
C LEU A 153 70.51 107.91 17.28
N ALA A 154 70.16 108.40 16.09
CA ALA A 154 69.01 107.96 15.33
C ALA A 154 69.12 106.47 14.96
N SER A 155 70.28 106.04 14.44
CA SER A 155 70.55 104.62 14.15
C SER A 155 70.47 103.73 15.40
N TYR A 156 70.95 104.19 16.56
CA TYR A 156 70.78 103.49 17.83
C TYR A 156 69.31 103.46 18.29
N ILE A 157 68.55 104.55 18.14
CA ILE A 157 67.12 104.61 18.48
C ILE A 157 66.29 103.71 17.55
N GLU A 158 66.60 103.66 16.25
CA GLU A 158 65.98 102.70 15.32
C GLU A 158 66.37 101.26 15.67
N LYS A 159 67.64 101.01 16.05
CA LYS A 159 68.07 99.67 16.48
C LYS A 159 67.38 99.25 17.78
N VAL A 160 67.18 100.15 18.74
CA VAL A 160 66.40 99.90 19.96
C VAL A 160 64.93 99.67 19.62
N ARG A 161 64.30 100.50 18.78
CA ARG A 161 62.90 100.29 18.31
C ARG A 161 62.73 98.97 17.57
N PHE A 162 63.70 98.57 16.75
CA PHE A 162 63.71 97.26 16.09
C PHE A 162 63.82 96.12 17.10
N LEU A 163 64.73 96.22 18.08
CA LEU A 163 64.89 95.22 19.14
C LEU A 163 63.67 95.19 20.08
N GLU A 164 63.00 96.30 20.36
CA GLU A 164 61.72 96.35 21.06
C GLU A 164 60.61 95.68 20.26
N ALA A 165 60.49 95.96 18.97
CA ALA A 165 59.50 95.33 18.10
C ALA A 165 59.77 93.81 17.97
N GLN A 166 61.05 93.42 17.87
CA GLN A 166 61.47 92.02 17.86
C GLN A 166 61.18 91.34 19.20
N ASN A 167 61.45 91.99 20.34
CA ASN A 167 61.11 91.46 21.66
C ASN A 167 59.59 91.38 21.90
N ARG A 168 58.80 92.35 21.43
CA ARG A 168 57.32 92.27 21.45
C ARG A 168 56.81 91.11 20.59
N LYS A 169 57.40 90.88 19.41
CA LYS A 169 57.09 89.72 18.58
C LYS A 169 57.47 88.41 19.28
N LEU A 170 58.70 88.29 19.78
CA LEU A 170 59.17 87.10 20.49
C LEU A 170 58.34 86.81 21.75
N ALA A 171 57.89 87.84 22.47
CA ALA A 171 56.96 87.67 23.59
C ALA A 171 55.58 87.17 23.13
N ALA A 172 55.03 87.68 22.03
CA ALA A 172 53.77 87.21 21.46
C ALA A 172 53.89 85.77 20.91
N ASP A 173 54.99 85.44 20.22
CA ASP A 173 55.27 84.10 19.72
C ASP A 173 55.46 83.10 20.90
N LEU A 174 56.15 83.51 21.98
CA LEU A 174 56.27 82.73 23.22
C LEU A 174 54.94 82.53 23.93
N GLU A 175 54.06 83.53 23.96
CA GLU A 175 52.75 83.42 24.59
C GLU A 175 51.78 82.57 23.75
N LEU A 176 51.88 82.64 22.42
CA LEU A 176 51.19 81.70 21.51
C LEU A 176 51.70 80.27 21.67
N LEU A 177 53.01 80.06 21.82
CA LEU A 177 53.60 78.74 22.05
C LEU A 177 53.22 78.18 23.42
N ARG A 178 53.29 78.97 24.50
CA ARG A 178 52.76 78.62 25.83
C ARG A 178 51.26 78.32 25.78
N GLY A 179 50.51 79.14 25.06
CA GLY A 179 49.07 78.99 24.84
C GLY A 179 48.67 77.77 24.00
N LYS A 180 49.62 77.11 23.31
CA LYS A 180 49.45 75.82 22.62
C LYS A 180 50.05 74.65 23.38
N TRP A 181 51.12 74.87 24.17
CA TRP A 181 51.81 73.85 24.93
C TRP A 181 50.81 73.12 25.84
N GLY A 182 50.72 71.80 25.66
CA GLY A 182 49.79 70.95 26.39
C GLY A 182 48.38 70.89 25.80
N LYS A 183 47.91 71.86 25.00
CA LYS A 183 46.61 71.77 24.31
C LYS A 183 46.64 70.70 23.23
N ASP A 184 47.63 70.73 22.35
CA ASP A 184 47.74 69.70 21.30
C ASP A 184 47.93 68.30 21.91
N THR A 185 48.69 68.21 23.01
CA THR A 185 48.87 66.97 23.80
C THR A 185 47.57 66.52 24.49
N HIS A 186 46.75 67.44 24.97
CA HIS A 186 45.45 67.16 25.59
C HIS A 186 44.43 66.72 24.54
N ASN A 187 44.37 67.38 23.38
CA ASN A 187 43.49 67.01 22.28
C ASN A 187 43.83 65.60 21.75
N ILE A 188 45.13 65.31 21.53
CA ILE A 188 45.60 63.97 21.13
C ILE A 188 45.24 62.92 22.19
N ARG A 189 45.40 63.24 23.48
CA ARG A 189 44.98 62.35 24.58
C ARG A 189 43.48 62.12 24.57
N GLN A 190 42.67 63.17 24.43
CA GLN A 190 41.21 63.10 24.42
C GLN A 190 40.69 62.24 23.26
N MET A 191 41.31 62.34 22.08
CA MET A 191 41.02 61.46 20.94
C MET A 191 41.33 60.01 21.28
N TYR A 192 42.54 59.70 21.77
CA TYR A 192 42.89 58.32 22.16
C TYR A 192 42.07 57.78 23.33
N GLU A 193 41.64 58.62 24.28
CA GLU A 193 40.74 58.23 25.37
C GLU A 193 39.34 57.92 24.84
N ALA A 194 38.82 58.67 23.87
CA ALA A 194 37.55 58.39 23.20
C ALA A 194 37.59 57.08 22.39
N GLU A 195 38.60 56.91 21.53
CA GLU A 195 38.84 55.67 20.76
C GLU A 195 38.95 54.44 21.68
N LEU A 196 39.64 54.58 22.82
CA LEU A 196 39.82 53.50 23.80
C LEU A 196 38.54 53.20 24.60
N ILE A 197 37.64 54.17 24.76
CA ILE A 197 36.29 53.95 25.30
C ILE A 197 35.40 53.26 24.27
N GLU A 198 35.45 53.67 23.00
CA GLU A 198 34.67 53.05 21.92
C GLU A 198 35.10 51.61 21.64
N ALA A 199 36.41 51.34 21.57
CA ALA A 199 36.94 49.98 21.45
C ALA A 199 36.52 49.08 22.63
N LYS A 200 36.51 49.60 23.86
CA LYS A 200 36.00 48.87 25.04
C LYS A 200 34.50 48.58 24.93
N LYS A 201 33.70 49.55 24.48
CA LYS A 201 32.26 49.39 24.27
C LYS A 201 31.95 48.35 23.18
N LEU A 202 32.74 48.32 22.10
CA LEU A 202 32.64 47.31 21.05
C LEU A 202 32.99 45.91 21.58
N ILE A 203 34.03 45.79 22.41
CA ILE A 203 34.38 44.54 23.11
C ILE A 203 33.26 44.11 24.07
N GLU A 204 32.64 45.03 24.80
CA GLU A 204 31.52 44.71 25.71
C GLU A 204 30.28 44.23 24.95
N ASN A 205 29.93 44.89 23.83
CA ASN A 205 28.79 44.50 23.00
C ASN A 205 29.01 43.15 22.31
N THR A 206 30.17 42.93 21.68
CA THR A 206 30.49 41.65 21.03
C THR A 206 30.60 40.49 22.02
N ASN A 207 31.00 40.72 23.28
CA ASN A 207 30.90 39.70 24.33
C ASN A 207 29.44 39.40 24.73
N LYS A 208 28.54 40.40 24.78
CA LYS A 208 27.10 40.15 25.02
C LYS A 208 26.48 39.34 23.89
N GLU A 209 26.73 39.72 22.64
CA GLU A 209 26.29 39.00 21.43
C GLU A 209 26.79 37.55 21.44
N ARG A 210 28.08 37.33 21.74
CA ARG A 210 28.67 36.00 21.94
C ARG A 210 27.95 35.21 23.04
N ASP A 211 27.71 35.83 24.19
CA ASP A 211 27.08 35.16 25.34
C ASP A 211 25.58 34.91 25.13
N GLU A 212 24.92 35.63 24.23
CA GLU A 212 23.57 35.35 23.76
C GLU A 212 23.57 34.21 22.74
N LEU A 213 24.49 34.21 21.77
CA LEU A 213 24.67 33.10 20.82
C LEU A 213 25.03 31.79 21.53
N LEU A 214 25.88 31.81 22.56
CA LEU A 214 26.19 30.62 23.36
C LEU A 214 24.96 30.06 24.13
N LYS A 215 24.06 30.93 24.60
CA LYS A 215 22.78 30.50 25.19
C LYS A 215 21.85 29.90 24.14
N GLN A 216 21.81 30.46 22.93
CA GLN A 216 21.03 29.93 21.81
C GLN A 216 21.55 28.57 21.37
N ILE A 217 22.87 28.42 21.18
CA ILE A 217 23.53 27.14 20.86
C ILE A 217 23.12 26.08 21.90
N LYS A 218 23.32 26.36 23.20
CA LYS A 218 22.94 25.40 24.24
C LYS A 218 21.45 25.04 24.22
N LYS A 219 20.55 26.02 24.01
CA LYS A 219 19.11 25.75 23.88
C LYS A 219 18.80 24.82 22.70
N MET A 220 19.46 25.02 21.55
CA MET A 220 19.32 24.15 20.39
C MET A 220 19.91 22.75 20.64
N GLU A 221 21.02 22.64 21.37
CA GLU A 221 21.60 21.36 21.79
C GLU A 221 20.66 20.60 22.74
N ASP A 222 20.09 21.26 23.75
CA ASP A 222 19.12 20.68 24.68
C ASP A 222 17.85 20.21 23.94
N GLU A 223 17.35 20.99 22.97
CA GLU A 223 16.21 20.63 22.11
C GLU A 223 16.52 19.46 21.17
N LEU A 224 17.69 19.44 20.53
CA LEU A 224 18.14 18.33 19.68
C LEU A 224 18.30 17.04 20.49
N ASN A 225 18.82 17.11 21.72
CA ASN A 225 18.97 15.96 22.60
C ASN A 225 17.61 15.38 23.01
N GLU A 226 16.61 16.21 23.35
CA GLU A 226 15.27 15.74 23.69
C GLU A 226 14.50 15.20 22.48
N LEU A 227 14.67 15.80 21.28
CA LEU A 227 14.14 15.24 20.03
C LEU A 227 14.78 13.89 19.70
N ARG A 228 16.10 13.76 19.88
CA ARG A 228 16.83 12.49 19.70
C ARG A 228 16.39 11.43 20.71
N ARG A 229 16.17 11.81 21.98
CA ARG A 229 15.64 10.91 23.02
C ARG A 229 14.25 10.38 22.66
N LYS A 230 13.36 11.25 22.18
CA LYS A 230 12.02 10.89 21.68
C LYS A 230 12.08 9.99 20.45
N TYR A 231 13.00 10.26 19.52
CA TYR A 231 13.23 9.42 18.34
C TYR A 231 13.71 8.01 18.75
N ASP A 232 14.75 7.92 19.59
CA ASP A 232 15.27 6.64 20.08
C ASP A 232 14.20 5.84 20.86
N GLU A 233 13.28 6.53 21.56
CA GLU A 233 12.13 5.95 22.26
C GLU A 233 11.05 5.42 21.30
N ALA A 234 10.64 6.22 20.30
CA ALA A 234 9.70 5.79 19.26
C ALA A 234 10.25 4.63 18.41
N VAL A 235 11.55 4.64 18.11
CA VAL A 235 12.23 3.54 17.40
C VAL A 235 12.23 2.27 18.24
N ARG A 236 12.46 2.34 19.57
CA ARG A 236 12.33 1.17 20.46
C ARG A 236 10.90 0.65 20.52
N GLY A 237 9.90 1.54 20.58
CA GLY A 237 8.48 1.18 20.51
C GLY A 237 8.17 0.39 19.24
N HIS A 238 8.49 0.96 18.07
CA HIS A 238 8.29 0.30 16.78
C HIS A 238 8.99 -1.07 16.67
N HIS A 239 10.18 -1.24 17.24
CA HIS A 239 10.85 -2.56 17.27
C HIS A 239 10.15 -3.57 18.18
N HIS A 240 9.58 -3.12 19.32
CA HIS A 240 8.78 -3.97 20.19
C HIS A 240 7.45 -4.36 19.52
N ASP A 241 6.72 -3.39 18.98
CA ASP A 241 5.45 -3.59 18.27
C ASP A 241 5.65 -4.55 17.09
N LYS A 242 6.73 -4.39 16.32
CA LYS A 242 7.09 -5.33 15.24
C LYS A 242 7.33 -6.75 15.77
N ALA A 243 8.09 -6.92 16.85
CA ALA A 243 8.35 -8.26 17.42
C ALA A 243 7.06 -8.92 17.94
N VAL A 244 6.11 -8.14 18.46
CA VAL A 244 4.77 -8.62 18.84
C VAL A 244 3.93 -8.99 17.62
N ILE A 245 4.00 -8.23 16.52
CA ILE A 245 3.36 -8.58 15.25
C ILE A 245 3.95 -9.88 14.69
N ASP A 246 5.27 -10.04 14.71
CA ASP A 246 5.94 -11.25 14.21
C ASP A 246 5.54 -12.51 15.04
N ASP A 247 5.43 -12.41 16.37
CA ASP A 247 4.91 -13.50 17.25
C ASP A 247 3.43 -13.83 16.96
N LEU A 248 2.58 -12.80 16.83
CA LEU A 248 1.16 -12.97 16.51
C LEU A 248 0.94 -13.60 15.11
N LEU A 249 1.81 -13.31 14.14
CA LEU A 249 1.76 -13.93 12.81
C LEU A 249 2.13 -15.41 12.84
N VAL A 250 3.15 -15.81 13.61
CA VAL A 250 3.49 -17.23 13.82
C VAL A 250 2.30 -17.96 14.47
N ARG A 251 1.77 -17.40 15.58
CA ARG A 251 0.64 -18.00 16.30
C ARG A 251 -0.65 -18.07 15.47
N LEU A 252 -0.88 -17.12 14.57
CA LEU A 252 -1.99 -17.15 13.62
C LEU A 252 -1.80 -18.30 12.61
N SER A 253 -0.58 -18.49 12.09
CA SER A 253 -0.26 -19.59 11.18
C SER A 253 -0.42 -20.98 11.83
N ASP A 254 -0.01 -21.13 13.10
CA ASP A 254 -0.22 -22.37 13.87
C ASP A 254 -1.71 -22.69 14.03
N LEU A 255 -2.54 -21.68 14.36
CA LEU A 255 -3.99 -21.83 14.49
C LEU A 255 -4.66 -22.14 13.13
N GLU A 256 -4.20 -21.52 12.04
CA GLU A 256 -4.67 -21.86 10.69
C GLU A 256 -4.29 -23.30 10.30
N ALA A 257 -3.10 -23.78 10.69
CA ALA A 257 -2.68 -25.16 10.49
C ALA A 257 -3.54 -26.14 11.30
N GLU A 258 -3.82 -25.85 12.57
CA GLU A 258 -4.73 -26.65 13.42
C GLU A 258 -6.15 -26.69 12.84
N ILE A 259 -6.71 -25.55 12.44
CA ILE A 259 -8.03 -25.46 11.80
C ILE A 259 -8.09 -26.31 10.52
N ASN A 260 -7.03 -26.29 9.71
CA ASN A 260 -6.95 -27.10 8.49
C ASN A 260 -6.83 -28.61 8.78
N LEU A 261 -6.12 -29.01 9.84
CA LEU A 261 -6.06 -30.40 10.29
C LEU A 261 -7.43 -30.87 10.83
N LEU A 262 -8.08 -30.07 11.66
CA LEU A 262 -9.41 -30.36 12.19
C LEU A 262 -10.47 -30.45 11.08
N ARG A 263 -10.41 -29.58 10.07
CA ARG A 263 -11.29 -29.66 8.88
C ARG A 263 -11.12 -30.97 8.12
N ARG A 264 -9.88 -31.41 7.86
CA ARG A 264 -9.60 -32.72 7.24
C ARG A 264 -10.16 -33.86 8.10
N ARG A 265 -9.96 -33.80 9.42
CA ARG A 265 -10.46 -34.82 10.35
C ARG A 265 -12.00 -34.88 10.40
N ILE A 266 -12.69 -33.75 10.28
CA ILE A 266 -14.15 -33.71 10.13
C ILE A 266 -14.55 -34.42 8.83
N THR A 267 -13.96 -34.09 7.67
CA THR A 267 -14.30 -34.76 6.40
C THR A 267 -14.05 -36.27 6.43
N GLU A 268 -12.95 -36.74 7.04
CA GLU A 268 -12.72 -38.18 7.25
C GLU A 268 -13.84 -38.82 8.08
N LEU A 269 -14.26 -38.18 9.17
CA LEU A 269 -15.32 -38.70 10.05
C LEU A 269 -16.68 -38.70 9.36
N GLU A 270 -16.98 -37.69 8.55
CA GLU A 270 -18.20 -37.62 7.73
C GLU A 270 -18.23 -38.74 6.68
N GLU A 271 -17.13 -38.99 5.95
CA GLU A 271 -17.02 -40.11 5.00
C GLU A 271 -17.18 -41.47 5.69
N ASN A 272 -16.56 -41.65 6.86
CA ASN A 272 -16.71 -42.85 7.68
C ASN A 272 -18.18 -43.06 8.12
N VAL A 273 -18.85 -41.99 8.58
CA VAL A 273 -20.29 -42.02 8.94
C VAL A 273 -21.17 -42.34 7.72
N GLN A 274 -20.88 -41.79 6.54
CA GLN A 274 -21.62 -42.10 5.32
C GLN A 274 -21.41 -43.54 4.85
N ARG A 275 -20.21 -44.10 5.00
CA ARG A 275 -19.93 -45.51 4.71
C ARG A 275 -20.74 -46.44 5.63
N VAL A 276 -20.70 -46.20 6.95
CA VAL A 276 -21.46 -46.98 7.95
C VAL A 276 -22.97 -46.82 7.77
N LYS A 277 -23.47 -45.65 7.34
CA LYS A 277 -24.89 -45.46 7.00
C LYS A 277 -25.32 -46.32 5.80
N LYS A 278 -24.53 -46.35 4.72
CA LYS A 278 -24.81 -47.19 3.54
C LYS A 278 -24.77 -48.68 3.87
N GLU A 279 -23.83 -49.09 4.71
CA GLU A 279 -23.71 -50.48 5.19
C GLU A 279 -24.93 -50.90 6.04
N ASN A 280 -25.35 -50.07 7.00
CA ASN A 280 -26.57 -50.31 7.77
C ASN A 280 -27.83 -50.34 6.89
N GLN A 281 -27.94 -49.45 5.89
CA GLN A 281 -29.06 -49.49 4.93
C GLN A 281 -29.09 -50.81 4.16
N ARG A 282 -27.94 -51.28 3.65
CA ARG A 282 -27.82 -52.57 2.98
C ARG A 282 -28.25 -53.73 3.90
N LEU A 283 -27.72 -53.78 5.12
CA LEU A 283 -28.03 -54.83 6.09
C LEU A 283 -29.51 -54.83 6.49
N MET A 284 -30.16 -53.65 6.59
CA MET A 284 -31.61 -53.56 6.80
C MET A 284 -32.41 -54.09 5.59
N SER A 285 -31.98 -53.82 4.36
CA SER A 285 -32.61 -54.39 3.15
C SER A 285 -32.44 -55.91 3.06
N GLU A 286 -31.25 -56.43 3.37
CA GLU A 286 -30.98 -57.87 3.41
C GLU A 286 -31.79 -58.56 4.52
N LEU A 287 -31.89 -57.96 5.71
CA LEU A 287 -32.74 -58.44 6.82
C LEU A 287 -34.23 -58.43 6.45
N GLN A 288 -34.72 -57.36 5.82
CA GLN A 288 -36.13 -57.27 5.43
C GLN A 288 -36.47 -58.28 4.34
N ARG A 289 -35.55 -58.53 3.40
CA ARG A 289 -35.69 -59.59 2.39
C ARG A 289 -35.76 -60.97 3.05
N ALA A 290 -34.82 -61.27 3.96
CA ALA A 290 -34.80 -62.55 4.68
C ALA A 290 -36.07 -62.79 5.51
N ARG A 291 -36.70 -61.73 6.05
CA ARG A 291 -38.03 -61.80 6.67
C ARG A 291 -39.10 -62.19 5.65
N THR A 292 -39.20 -61.49 4.52
CA THR A 292 -40.21 -61.83 3.50
C THR A 292 -40.04 -63.22 2.90
N GLU A 293 -38.79 -63.71 2.77
CA GLU A 293 -38.50 -65.08 2.34
C GLU A 293 -38.91 -66.12 3.41
N LEU A 294 -38.67 -65.83 4.70
CA LEU A 294 -39.17 -66.66 5.81
C LEU A 294 -40.71 -66.67 5.87
N ASP A 295 -41.35 -65.51 5.76
CA ASP A 295 -42.82 -65.38 5.80
C ASP A 295 -43.44 -66.21 4.65
N GLN A 296 -42.91 -66.09 3.43
CA GLN A 296 -43.34 -66.91 2.29
C GLN A 296 -43.14 -68.41 2.54
N GLU A 297 -42.02 -68.84 3.11
CA GLU A 297 -41.83 -70.27 3.42
C GLU A 297 -42.75 -70.75 4.56
N THR A 298 -43.17 -69.88 5.48
CA THR A 298 -44.22 -70.27 6.45
C THR A 298 -45.59 -70.45 5.79
N LEU A 299 -45.94 -69.63 4.78
CA LEU A 299 -47.14 -69.80 3.97
C LEU A 299 -47.07 -71.10 3.16
N ASN A 300 -45.98 -71.32 2.41
CA ASN A 300 -45.74 -72.56 1.66
C ASN A 300 -45.91 -73.80 2.56
N ARG A 301 -45.32 -73.77 3.76
CA ARG A 301 -45.42 -74.86 4.73
C ARG A 301 -46.87 -75.08 5.21
N ILE A 302 -47.63 -74.02 5.45
CA ILE A 302 -49.05 -74.11 5.82
C ILE A 302 -49.86 -74.72 4.67
N ASP A 303 -49.64 -74.28 3.43
CA ASP A 303 -50.34 -74.81 2.25
C ASP A 303 -50.04 -76.30 2.04
N TYR A 304 -48.78 -76.73 2.18
CA TYR A 304 -48.44 -78.15 2.14
C TYR A 304 -49.03 -78.95 3.31
N GLN A 305 -49.13 -78.37 4.51
CA GLN A 305 -49.81 -79.01 5.63
C GLN A 305 -51.32 -79.15 5.37
N ASN A 306 -51.96 -78.16 4.76
CA ASN A 306 -53.37 -78.20 4.36
C ASN A 306 -53.61 -79.25 3.27
N GLN A 307 -52.77 -79.30 2.22
CA GLN A 307 -52.86 -80.31 1.16
C GLN A 307 -52.71 -81.73 1.72
N VAL A 308 -51.77 -81.96 2.64
CA VAL A 308 -51.62 -83.26 3.31
C VAL A 308 -52.87 -83.61 4.13
N GLN A 309 -53.47 -82.64 4.83
CA GLN A 309 -54.71 -82.85 5.58
C GLN A 309 -55.89 -83.23 4.67
N THR A 310 -56.08 -82.50 3.56
CA THR A 310 -57.14 -82.82 2.57
C THR A 310 -56.95 -84.22 1.96
N LEU A 311 -55.71 -84.60 1.61
CA LEU A 311 -55.42 -85.94 1.07
C LEU A 311 -55.64 -87.06 2.12
N LEU A 312 -55.42 -86.80 3.42
CA LEU A 312 -55.76 -87.75 4.47
C LEU A 312 -57.28 -87.90 4.64
N GLU A 313 -58.02 -86.79 4.60
CA GLU A 313 -59.49 -86.79 4.64
C GLU A 313 -60.12 -87.48 3.43
N GLU A 314 -59.52 -87.33 2.24
CA GLU A 314 -59.89 -88.05 1.01
C GLU A 314 -59.61 -89.55 1.14
N ILE A 315 -58.42 -89.94 1.65
CA ILE A 315 -58.10 -91.37 1.90
C ILE A 315 -59.08 -91.98 2.90
N ASP A 316 -59.43 -91.29 3.99
CA ASP A 316 -60.38 -91.78 4.98
C ASP A 316 -61.83 -91.74 4.47
N PHE A 317 -62.18 -90.86 3.54
CA PHE A 317 -63.45 -90.92 2.80
C PHE A 317 -63.50 -92.16 1.88
N LEU A 318 -62.50 -92.35 1.00
CA LEU A 318 -62.41 -93.50 0.10
C LEU A 318 -62.40 -94.84 0.85
N ARG A 319 -61.71 -94.91 1.99
CA ARG A 319 -61.76 -96.07 2.90
C ARG A 319 -63.18 -96.37 3.37
N ARG A 320 -63.93 -95.37 3.83
CA ARG A 320 -65.32 -95.52 4.28
C ARG A 320 -66.26 -95.91 3.13
N VAL A 321 -66.07 -95.34 1.94
CA VAL A 321 -66.83 -95.69 0.73
C VAL A 321 -66.58 -97.15 0.34
N HIS A 322 -65.33 -97.57 0.18
CA HIS A 322 -65.02 -98.96 -0.19
C HIS A 322 -65.41 -99.97 0.90
N GLU A 323 -65.31 -99.61 2.19
CA GLU A 323 -65.77 -100.49 3.27
C GLU A 323 -67.31 -100.60 3.33
N GLN A 324 -68.04 -99.59 2.84
CA GLN A 324 -69.49 -99.66 2.65
C GLN A 324 -69.85 -100.47 1.40
N GLU A 325 -69.20 -100.19 0.27
CA GLU A 325 -69.31 -100.93 -1.00
C GLU A 325 -69.04 -102.43 -0.82
N ILE A 326 -68.03 -102.81 -0.03
CA ILE A 326 -67.74 -104.20 0.32
C ILE A 326 -68.88 -104.83 1.15
N LYS A 327 -69.50 -104.10 2.09
CA LYS A 327 -70.68 -104.60 2.86
C LYS A 327 -71.89 -104.77 1.93
N GLU A 328 -72.10 -103.84 1.01
CA GLU A 328 -73.20 -103.90 0.04
C GLU A 328 -73.00 -105.05 -0.95
N LEU A 329 -71.81 -105.23 -1.51
CA LEU A 329 -71.46 -106.38 -2.36
C LEU A 329 -71.55 -107.72 -1.61
N GLN A 330 -71.15 -107.78 -0.34
CA GLN A 330 -71.38 -108.97 0.51
C GLN A 330 -72.88 -109.25 0.71
N SER A 331 -73.70 -108.21 0.86
CA SER A 331 -75.15 -108.34 0.98
C SER A 331 -75.83 -108.75 -0.34
N LEU A 332 -75.31 -108.31 -1.50
CA LEU A 332 -75.77 -108.76 -2.82
C LEU A 332 -75.36 -110.21 -3.06
N ALA A 333 -74.12 -110.60 -2.77
CA ALA A 333 -73.66 -111.98 -2.90
C ALA A 333 -74.48 -112.94 -2.01
N ALA A 334 -74.91 -112.49 -0.82
CA ALA A 334 -75.82 -113.24 0.05
C ALA A 334 -77.28 -113.31 -0.47
N ARG A 335 -77.66 -112.48 -1.46
CA ARG A 335 -78.95 -112.54 -2.17
C ARG A 335 -78.88 -113.33 -3.48
N ASP A 336 -77.69 -113.71 -3.95
CA ASP A 336 -77.49 -114.16 -5.35
C ASP A 336 -77.69 -115.67 -5.60
N THR A 337 -78.48 -116.33 -4.75
CA THR A 337 -78.72 -117.78 -4.79
C THR A 337 -80.08 -118.17 -5.40
N THR A 338 -80.74 -117.28 -6.15
CA THR A 338 -82.05 -117.52 -6.80
C THR A 338 -81.98 -117.41 -8.33
N PRO A 339 -82.75 -118.22 -9.08
CA PRO A 339 -82.67 -118.25 -10.55
C PRO A 339 -83.21 -116.99 -11.23
N GLU A 340 -84.18 -116.28 -10.63
CA GLU A 340 -84.73 -115.04 -11.21
C GLU A 340 -83.67 -113.93 -11.33
N ASN A 341 -82.75 -113.83 -10.37
CA ASN A 341 -81.64 -112.86 -10.39
C ASN A 341 -80.82 -113.00 -11.68
N ARG A 342 -80.65 -114.22 -12.20
CA ARG A 342 -79.74 -114.49 -13.32
C ARG A 342 -80.23 -113.92 -14.64
N GLU A 343 -81.54 -113.78 -14.83
CA GLU A 343 -82.10 -113.06 -15.99
C GLU A 343 -82.14 -111.55 -15.74
N PHE A 344 -82.42 -111.11 -14.51
CA PHE A 344 -82.31 -109.71 -14.11
C PHE A 344 -80.89 -109.17 -14.37
N PHE A 345 -79.85 -109.79 -13.79
CA PHE A 345 -78.45 -109.40 -14.01
C PHE A 345 -78.03 -109.48 -15.48
N LYS A 346 -78.58 -110.40 -16.28
CA LYS A 346 -78.26 -110.45 -17.72
C LYS A 346 -78.81 -109.23 -18.47
N ASN A 347 -80.00 -108.75 -18.11
CA ASN A 347 -80.60 -107.56 -18.68
C ASN A 347 -79.95 -106.28 -18.12
N GLU A 348 -79.70 -106.24 -16.81
CA GLU A 348 -79.11 -105.09 -16.11
C GLU A 348 -77.65 -104.87 -16.54
N LEU A 349 -76.85 -105.92 -16.65
CA LEU A 349 -75.49 -105.86 -17.18
C LEU A 349 -75.48 -105.52 -18.68
N ALA A 350 -76.51 -105.89 -19.43
CA ALA A 350 -76.72 -105.45 -20.81
C ALA A 350 -77.29 -104.02 -20.91
N SER A 351 -77.79 -103.42 -19.83
CA SER A 351 -78.03 -101.96 -19.73
C SER A 351 -76.74 -101.27 -19.34
N ALA A 352 -76.11 -101.64 -18.23
CA ALA A 352 -74.85 -101.06 -17.76
C ALA A 352 -73.76 -101.05 -18.85
N ILE A 353 -73.65 -102.06 -19.72
CA ILE A 353 -72.70 -102.02 -20.85
C ILE A 353 -73.10 -100.99 -21.93
N ARG A 354 -74.40 -100.73 -22.15
CA ARG A 354 -74.88 -99.62 -23.00
C ARG A 354 -74.65 -98.28 -22.32
N ASP A 355 -74.94 -98.18 -21.04
CA ASP A 355 -74.88 -96.94 -20.27
C ASP A 355 -73.42 -96.50 -20.07
N ILE A 356 -72.51 -97.43 -19.74
CA ILE A 356 -71.05 -97.21 -19.73
C ILE A 356 -70.52 -96.81 -21.11
N ARG A 357 -71.04 -97.40 -22.21
CA ARG A 357 -70.64 -96.97 -23.57
C ARG A 357 -71.14 -95.55 -23.86
N ALA A 358 -72.37 -95.22 -23.51
CA ALA A 358 -72.91 -93.87 -23.65
C ALA A 358 -72.14 -92.85 -22.80
N GLU A 359 -71.71 -93.22 -21.58
CA GLU A 359 -70.82 -92.39 -20.77
C GLU A 359 -69.43 -92.23 -21.39
N TYR A 360 -68.81 -93.29 -21.93
CA TYR A 360 -67.53 -93.14 -22.63
C TYR A 360 -67.64 -92.29 -23.91
N ASP A 361 -68.70 -92.46 -24.70
CA ASP A 361 -68.96 -91.62 -25.88
C ASP A 361 -69.25 -90.16 -25.48
N GLN A 362 -69.96 -89.94 -24.36
CA GLN A 362 -70.24 -88.61 -23.81
C GLN A 362 -68.98 -87.96 -23.22
N ILE A 363 -68.14 -88.70 -22.48
CA ILE A 363 -66.86 -88.23 -21.93
C ILE A 363 -65.89 -87.92 -23.08
N TYR A 364 -65.86 -88.73 -24.14
CA TYR A 364 -65.08 -88.45 -25.34
C TYR A 364 -65.59 -87.20 -26.07
N SER A 365 -66.91 -87.04 -26.19
CA SER A 365 -67.55 -85.84 -26.75
C SER A 365 -67.22 -84.59 -25.93
N VAL A 366 -67.36 -84.64 -24.60
CA VAL A 366 -67.03 -83.53 -23.69
C VAL A 366 -65.54 -83.20 -23.73
N ASN A 367 -64.64 -84.17 -23.55
CA ASN A 367 -63.19 -83.95 -23.64
C ASN A 367 -62.78 -83.37 -25.00
N ARG A 368 -63.42 -83.78 -26.10
CA ARG A 368 -63.21 -83.20 -27.42
C ARG A 368 -63.70 -81.75 -27.48
N ASN A 369 -64.91 -81.47 -27.03
CA ASN A 369 -65.51 -80.13 -27.07
C ASN A 369 -64.75 -79.15 -26.17
N ASP A 370 -64.30 -79.60 -25.00
CA ASP A 370 -63.46 -78.84 -24.07
C ASP A 370 -62.07 -78.58 -24.67
N MET A 371 -61.47 -79.58 -25.32
CA MET A 371 -60.19 -79.41 -26.01
C MET A 371 -60.29 -78.46 -27.22
N GLU A 372 -61.34 -78.59 -28.06
CA GLU A 372 -61.61 -77.64 -29.16
C GLU A 372 -61.90 -76.23 -28.62
N SER A 373 -62.62 -76.10 -27.51
CA SER A 373 -62.91 -74.81 -26.86
C SER A 373 -61.67 -74.19 -26.23
N TRP A 374 -60.81 -74.99 -25.59
CA TRP A 374 -59.53 -74.57 -25.03
C TRP A 374 -58.57 -74.11 -26.13
N TYR A 375 -58.46 -74.85 -27.24
CA TYR A 375 -57.67 -74.40 -28.40
C TYR A 375 -58.22 -73.11 -29.00
N ARG A 376 -59.55 -72.96 -29.14
CA ARG A 376 -60.18 -71.71 -29.59
C ARG A 376 -59.85 -70.54 -28.66
N LEU A 377 -60.03 -70.72 -27.35
CA LEU A 377 -59.70 -69.70 -26.35
C LEU A 377 -58.21 -69.34 -26.36
N LYS A 378 -57.31 -70.32 -26.44
CA LYS A 378 -55.86 -70.06 -26.48
C LYS A 378 -55.43 -69.35 -27.78
N VAL A 379 -56.02 -69.69 -28.92
CA VAL A 379 -55.80 -68.97 -30.19
C VAL A 379 -56.33 -67.54 -30.10
N GLN A 380 -57.52 -67.34 -29.52
CA GLN A 380 -58.11 -66.00 -29.31
C GLN A 380 -57.29 -65.15 -28.33
N GLU A 381 -56.77 -65.74 -27.26
CA GLU A 381 -55.85 -65.10 -26.31
C GLU A 381 -54.55 -64.68 -27.00
N ILE A 382 -53.91 -65.57 -27.78
CA ILE A 382 -52.70 -65.25 -28.55
C ILE A 382 -52.97 -64.14 -29.58
N GLN A 383 -54.11 -64.18 -30.29
CA GLN A 383 -54.50 -63.13 -31.24
C GLN A 383 -54.74 -61.78 -30.57
N THR A 384 -55.47 -61.74 -29.45
CA THR A 384 -55.74 -60.50 -28.71
C THR A 384 -54.50 -59.94 -28.01
N GLN A 385 -53.63 -60.80 -27.47
CA GLN A 385 -52.34 -60.42 -26.92
C GLN A 385 -51.42 -59.87 -28.02
N SER A 386 -51.33 -60.52 -29.18
CA SER A 386 -50.56 -60.04 -30.34
C SER A 386 -51.10 -58.71 -30.89
N ALA A 387 -52.42 -58.54 -30.96
CA ALA A 387 -53.03 -57.28 -31.39
C ALA A 387 -52.73 -56.14 -30.40
N ARG A 388 -52.86 -56.40 -29.08
CA ARG A 388 -52.49 -55.45 -28.02
C ARG A 388 -51.02 -55.05 -28.09
N GLN A 389 -50.12 -56.03 -28.20
CA GLN A 389 -48.68 -55.79 -28.32
C GLN A 389 -48.33 -55.02 -29.60
N SER A 390 -49.02 -55.28 -30.71
CA SER A 390 -48.84 -54.52 -31.96
C SER A 390 -49.30 -53.08 -31.84
N MET A 391 -50.41 -52.80 -31.13
CA MET A 391 -50.86 -51.43 -30.85
C MET A 391 -49.90 -50.70 -29.92
N GLU A 392 -49.43 -51.34 -28.86
CA GLU A 392 -48.45 -50.80 -27.91
C GLU A 392 -47.10 -50.47 -28.59
N GLN A 393 -46.60 -51.37 -29.45
CA GLN A 393 -45.47 -51.06 -30.33
C GLN A 393 -45.75 -49.91 -31.32
N GLY A 394 -47.00 -49.75 -31.76
CA GLY A 394 -47.44 -48.62 -32.59
C GLY A 394 -47.27 -47.30 -31.85
N TYR A 395 -47.87 -47.17 -30.67
CA TYR A 395 -47.74 -45.98 -29.81
C TYR A 395 -46.27 -45.68 -29.48
N ALA A 396 -45.47 -46.69 -29.12
CA ALA A 396 -44.04 -46.50 -28.85
C ALA A 396 -43.26 -45.99 -30.08
N LYS A 397 -43.56 -46.48 -31.29
CA LYS A 397 -42.95 -46.01 -32.55
C LYS A 397 -43.38 -44.58 -32.89
N GLU A 398 -44.66 -44.24 -32.70
CA GLU A 398 -45.20 -42.90 -32.94
C GLU A 398 -44.61 -41.86 -31.97
N GLU A 399 -44.47 -42.20 -30.69
CA GLU A 399 -43.85 -41.34 -29.68
C GLU A 399 -42.35 -41.15 -29.94
N VAL A 400 -41.61 -42.21 -30.29
CA VAL A 400 -40.19 -42.11 -30.71
C VAL A 400 -40.05 -41.24 -31.96
N LYS A 401 -41.00 -41.31 -32.91
CA LYS A 401 -41.05 -40.44 -34.09
C LYS A 401 -41.32 -38.98 -33.70
N ARG A 402 -42.30 -38.72 -32.83
CA ARG A 402 -42.63 -37.38 -32.29
C ARG A 402 -41.43 -36.73 -31.61
N LEU A 403 -40.74 -37.48 -30.74
CA LEU A 403 -39.53 -37.03 -30.04
C LEU A 403 -38.36 -36.78 -31.01
N ARG A 404 -38.20 -37.58 -32.06
CA ARG A 404 -37.20 -37.36 -33.11
C ARG A 404 -37.46 -36.09 -33.93
N THR A 405 -38.73 -35.78 -34.24
CA THR A 405 -39.08 -34.51 -34.89
C THR A 405 -38.74 -33.34 -33.98
N GLN A 406 -39.18 -33.35 -32.71
CA GLN A 406 -38.86 -32.29 -31.75
C GLN A 406 -37.35 -32.10 -31.53
N LEU A 407 -36.57 -33.18 -31.48
CA LEU A 407 -35.11 -33.12 -31.42
C LEU A 407 -34.50 -32.45 -32.66
N THR A 408 -35.11 -32.64 -33.83
CA THR A 408 -34.67 -32.03 -35.09
C THR A 408 -35.03 -30.54 -35.13
N ASP A 409 -36.25 -30.18 -34.71
CA ASP A 409 -36.71 -28.79 -34.62
C ASP A 409 -35.85 -27.97 -33.63
N LEU A 410 -35.49 -28.58 -32.49
CA LEU A 410 -34.61 -27.95 -31.49
C LEU A 410 -33.17 -27.79 -31.99
N ARG A 411 -32.66 -28.74 -32.80
CA ARG A 411 -31.36 -28.61 -33.47
C ARG A 411 -31.35 -27.52 -34.54
N GLY A 412 -32.43 -27.37 -35.30
CA GLY A 412 -32.60 -26.24 -36.22
C GLY A 412 -32.53 -24.90 -35.50
N LYS A 413 -33.34 -24.74 -34.45
CA LYS A 413 -33.34 -23.52 -33.61
C LYS A 413 -31.99 -23.24 -32.95
N LEU A 414 -31.23 -24.28 -32.58
CA LEU A 414 -29.88 -24.12 -32.05
C LEU A 414 -28.94 -23.54 -33.14
N ALA A 415 -28.93 -24.13 -34.34
CA ALA A 415 -28.12 -23.65 -35.46
C ALA A 415 -28.49 -22.22 -35.90
N ASP A 416 -29.78 -21.87 -35.88
CA ASP A 416 -30.25 -20.49 -36.16
C ASP A 416 -29.71 -19.49 -35.12
N LEU A 417 -29.70 -19.87 -33.83
CA LEU A 417 -29.16 -19.05 -32.75
C LEU A 417 -27.64 -18.94 -32.79
N GLU A 418 -26.93 -20.04 -33.07
CA GLU A 418 -25.48 -20.05 -33.27
C GLU A 418 -25.06 -19.17 -34.46
N SER A 419 -25.77 -19.27 -35.59
CA SER A 419 -25.58 -18.42 -36.76
C SER A 419 -25.81 -16.93 -36.44
N ARG A 420 -26.91 -16.62 -35.74
CA ARG A 420 -27.20 -15.25 -35.27
C ARG A 420 -26.14 -14.73 -34.30
N ASN A 421 -25.65 -15.55 -33.39
CA ASN A 421 -24.61 -15.16 -32.45
C ASN A 421 -23.28 -14.88 -33.18
N SER A 422 -22.88 -15.74 -34.12
CA SER A 422 -21.69 -15.50 -34.97
C SER A 422 -21.80 -14.22 -35.81
N MET A 423 -23.01 -13.85 -36.25
CA MET A 423 -23.24 -12.58 -36.94
C MET A 423 -23.08 -11.37 -36.01
N LEU A 424 -23.63 -11.45 -34.79
CA LEU A 424 -23.49 -10.39 -33.77
C LEU A 424 -22.03 -10.25 -33.30
N GLU A 425 -21.30 -11.35 -33.13
CA GLU A 425 -19.87 -11.35 -32.80
C GLU A 425 -19.03 -10.66 -33.89
N LYS A 426 -19.35 -10.88 -35.17
CA LYS A 426 -18.69 -10.18 -36.28
C LYS A 426 -19.01 -8.68 -36.27
N GLN A 427 -20.26 -8.29 -36.04
CA GLN A 427 -20.63 -6.87 -35.90
C GLN A 427 -19.92 -6.20 -34.72
N ILE A 428 -19.74 -6.92 -33.59
CA ILE A 428 -18.95 -6.44 -32.46
C ILE A 428 -17.47 -6.30 -32.84
N GLN A 429 -16.89 -7.23 -33.61
CA GLN A 429 -15.50 -7.12 -34.08
C GLN A 429 -15.32 -5.93 -35.04
N GLU A 430 -16.24 -5.73 -35.99
CA GLU A 430 -16.23 -4.63 -36.95
C GLU A 430 -16.36 -3.27 -36.27
N LEU A 431 -17.30 -3.11 -35.32
CA LEU A 431 -17.46 -1.89 -34.53
C LEU A 431 -16.25 -1.60 -33.62
N ASN A 432 -15.61 -2.62 -33.05
CA ASN A 432 -14.39 -2.42 -32.27
C ASN A 432 -13.20 -1.99 -33.16
N PHE A 433 -13.05 -2.58 -34.35
CA PHE A 433 -12.02 -2.16 -35.31
C PHE A 433 -12.23 -0.71 -35.77
N GLN A 434 -13.48 -0.33 -36.06
CA GLN A 434 -13.84 1.03 -36.44
C GLN A 434 -13.56 2.03 -35.31
N LEU A 435 -13.89 1.67 -34.07
CA LEU A 435 -13.58 2.49 -32.87
C LEU A 435 -12.07 2.58 -32.58
N GLU A 436 -11.28 1.55 -32.85
CA GLU A 436 -9.81 1.64 -32.78
C GLU A 436 -9.22 2.56 -33.85
N ASP A 437 -9.78 2.59 -35.06
CA ASP A 437 -9.29 3.44 -36.16
C ASP A 437 -9.68 4.92 -35.96
N ASP A 438 -10.91 5.17 -35.47
CA ASP A 438 -11.33 6.49 -34.98
C ASP A 438 -10.41 6.98 -33.85
N GLN A 439 -10.09 6.12 -32.86
CA GLN A 439 -9.17 6.46 -31.78
C GLN A 439 -7.78 6.85 -32.30
N ARG A 440 -7.19 6.06 -33.21
CA ARG A 440 -5.89 6.38 -33.84
C ARG A 440 -5.94 7.71 -34.61
N THR A 441 -7.06 7.98 -35.28
CA THR A 441 -7.27 9.23 -36.01
C THR A 441 -7.34 10.43 -35.07
N TYR A 442 -8.08 10.32 -33.95
CA TYR A 442 -8.12 11.35 -32.92
C TYR A 442 -6.78 11.53 -32.20
N GLU A 443 -6.05 10.46 -31.88
CA GLU A 443 -4.69 10.54 -31.32
C GLU A 443 -3.72 11.23 -32.28
N SER A 444 -3.76 10.91 -33.58
CA SER A 444 -2.93 11.58 -34.59
C SER A 444 -3.25 13.07 -34.68
N ALA A 445 -4.53 13.44 -34.66
CA ALA A 445 -4.95 14.85 -34.67
C ALA A 445 -4.53 15.59 -33.38
N LEU A 446 -4.61 14.94 -32.21
CA LEU A 446 -4.15 15.50 -30.94
C LEU A 446 -2.63 15.77 -30.97
N ASN A 447 -1.85 14.78 -31.39
CA ASN A 447 -0.39 14.90 -31.52
C ASN A 447 0.02 16.03 -32.49
N GLU A 448 -0.74 16.24 -33.58
CA GLU A 448 -0.51 17.37 -34.50
C GLU A 448 -0.77 18.72 -33.78
N ARG A 449 -1.87 18.85 -33.02
CA ARG A 449 -2.14 20.08 -32.26
C ARG A 449 -1.11 20.31 -31.17
N ASP A 450 -0.65 19.28 -30.47
CA ASP A 450 0.42 19.39 -29.47
C ASP A 450 1.79 19.73 -30.08
N ALA A 451 2.03 19.37 -31.34
CA ALA A 451 3.20 19.84 -32.10
C ALA A 451 3.06 21.33 -32.49
N GLN A 452 1.87 21.75 -32.96
CA GLN A 452 1.57 23.15 -33.27
C GLN A 452 1.67 24.05 -32.01
N ILE A 453 1.16 23.59 -30.86
CA ILE A 453 1.26 24.30 -29.57
C ILE A 453 2.72 24.43 -29.11
N ARG A 454 3.56 23.40 -29.29
CA ARG A 454 5.00 23.50 -29.02
C ARG A 454 5.69 24.53 -29.91
N LYS A 455 5.48 24.46 -31.23
CA LYS A 455 6.03 25.43 -32.18
C LYS A 455 5.63 26.88 -31.84
N MET A 456 4.35 27.11 -31.51
CA MET A 456 3.89 28.44 -31.07
C MET A 456 4.54 28.90 -29.76
N ARG A 457 4.83 27.99 -28.82
CA ARG A 457 5.55 28.32 -27.57
C ARG A 457 7.02 28.64 -27.83
N GLU A 458 7.67 27.88 -28.70
CA GLU A 458 9.05 28.12 -29.15
C GLU A 458 9.18 29.49 -29.85
N GLU A 459 8.24 29.82 -30.74
CA GLU A 459 8.15 31.13 -31.40
C GLU A 459 7.90 32.28 -30.40
N CYS A 460 6.99 32.11 -29.44
CA CYS A 460 6.79 33.08 -28.36
C CYS A 460 8.04 33.24 -27.47
N GLN A 461 8.79 32.15 -27.21
CA GLN A 461 10.04 32.22 -26.44
C GLN A 461 11.14 32.95 -27.21
N ALA A 462 11.29 32.69 -28.52
CA ALA A 462 12.21 33.42 -29.39
C ALA A 462 11.90 34.92 -29.38
N LEU A 463 10.63 35.31 -29.55
CA LEU A 463 10.19 36.71 -29.51
C LEU A 463 10.42 37.36 -28.13
N MET A 464 10.29 36.63 -27.02
CA MET A 464 10.64 37.15 -25.70
C MET A 464 12.15 37.39 -25.55
N VAL A 465 13.00 36.51 -26.10
CA VAL A 465 14.46 36.69 -26.10
C VAL A 465 14.87 37.87 -26.99
N GLU A 466 14.30 37.99 -28.18
CA GLU A 466 14.52 39.15 -29.07
C GLU A 466 14.10 40.47 -28.40
N LEU A 467 12.94 40.50 -27.74
CA LEU A 467 12.48 41.68 -26.99
C LEU A 467 13.38 42.00 -25.80
N GLN A 468 13.94 41.00 -25.10
CA GLN A 468 14.92 41.22 -24.03
C GLN A 468 16.22 41.81 -24.59
N MET A 469 16.77 41.25 -25.67
CA MET A 469 17.95 41.78 -26.35
C MET A 469 17.71 43.21 -26.87
N LEU A 470 16.51 43.51 -27.37
CA LEU A 470 16.13 44.86 -27.81
C LEU A 470 15.95 45.83 -26.63
N LEU A 471 15.52 45.35 -25.46
CA LEU A 471 15.49 46.12 -24.22
C LEU A 471 16.89 46.40 -23.68
N ASP A 472 17.81 45.43 -23.72
CA ASP A 472 19.19 45.58 -23.23
C ASP A 472 20.02 46.52 -24.13
N THR A 473 19.84 46.41 -25.46
CA THR A 473 20.39 47.40 -26.41
C THR A 473 19.76 48.78 -26.25
N LYS A 474 18.48 48.88 -25.90
CA LYS A 474 17.85 50.17 -25.53
C LYS A 474 18.40 50.73 -24.23
N GLN A 475 18.66 49.91 -23.21
CA GLN A 475 19.26 50.34 -21.93
C GLN A 475 20.70 50.84 -22.10
N THR A 476 21.50 50.18 -22.93
CA THR A 476 22.86 50.63 -23.25
C THR A 476 22.85 51.95 -24.05
N LEU A 477 21.96 52.09 -25.03
CA LEU A 477 21.77 53.37 -25.75
C LEU A 477 21.26 54.50 -24.85
N ASP A 478 20.34 54.23 -23.91
CA ASP A 478 19.92 55.20 -22.88
C ASP A 478 21.11 55.65 -22.01
N ALA A 479 21.99 54.71 -21.62
CA ALA A 479 23.18 55.01 -20.82
C ALA A 479 24.20 55.83 -21.62
N GLU A 480 24.41 55.53 -22.90
CA GLU A 480 25.21 56.37 -23.80
C GLU A 480 24.62 57.77 -23.95
N ILE A 481 23.32 57.90 -24.19
CA ILE A 481 22.62 59.21 -24.28
C ILE A 481 22.76 59.98 -22.96
N ALA A 482 22.70 59.31 -21.81
CA ALA A 482 22.94 59.94 -20.51
C ALA A 482 24.39 60.43 -20.35
N ILE A 483 25.38 59.68 -20.84
CA ILE A 483 26.79 60.11 -20.90
C ILE A 483 26.96 61.31 -21.84
N TYR A 484 26.36 61.29 -23.04
CA TYR A 484 26.43 62.40 -24.00
C TYR A 484 25.77 63.68 -23.46
N ARG A 485 24.61 63.58 -22.79
CA ARG A 485 24.00 64.73 -22.07
C ARG A 485 24.93 65.27 -20.99
N LYS A 486 25.45 64.40 -20.12
CA LYS A 486 26.36 64.78 -19.03
C LYS A 486 27.70 65.36 -19.51
N MET A 487 28.09 65.07 -20.75
CA MET A 487 29.28 65.63 -21.42
C MET A 487 28.99 66.96 -22.16
N LEU A 488 27.72 67.25 -22.47
CA LEU A 488 27.26 68.56 -22.96
C LEU A 488 26.92 69.53 -21.82
N GLU A 489 26.50 69.02 -20.66
CA GLU A 489 26.13 69.80 -19.46
C GLU A 489 27.33 70.18 -18.56
N GLY A 490 28.57 69.85 -18.95
CA GLY A 490 29.73 69.85 -18.03
C GLY A 490 31.07 70.30 -18.63
N GLU A 491 31.19 71.56 -19.06
CA GLU A 491 32.46 72.11 -19.59
C GLU A 491 33.59 72.22 -18.54
N GLU A 492 33.30 72.41 -17.26
CA GLU A 492 34.34 72.72 -16.25
C GLU A 492 34.98 71.51 -15.53
N ASN A 493 34.37 70.31 -15.53
CA ASN A 493 34.76 69.21 -14.63
C ASN A 493 35.30 67.94 -15.33
N ARG A 494 36.30 68.11 -16.20
CA ARG A 494 36.96 67.00 -16.95
C ARG A 494 37.60 65.89 -16.10
N ALA A 495 37.86 66.09 -14.81
CA ALA A 495 38.50 65.09 -13.95
C ALA A 495 37.58 63.90 -13.60
N GLY A 496 36.31 64.14 -13.30
CA GLY A 496 35.37 63.08 -12.88
C GLY A 496 34.90 62.16 -14.02
N LEU A 497 35.05 62.61 -15.27
CA LEU A 497 34.52 61.91 -16.45
C LEU A 497 35.14 60.51 -16.64
N ARG A 498 36.44 60.36 -16.32
CA ARG A 498 37.17 59.09 -16.46
C ARG A 498 36.65 58.01 -15.51
N GLN A 499 36.32 58.38 -14.28
CA GLN A 499 35.86 57.47 -13.24
C GLN A 499 34.43 56.95 -13.51
N LEU A 500 33.57 57.79 -14.10
CA LEU A 500 32.22 57.40 -14.49
C LEU A 500 32.22 56.41 -15.67
N VAL A 501 33.06 56.64 -16.68
CA VAL A 501 33.23 55.71 -17.82
C VAL A 501 33.77 54.37 -17.34
N GLU A 502 34.75 54.36 -16.43
CA GLU A 502 35.27 53.12 -15.84
C GLU A 502 34.20 52.37 -15.02
N GLN A 503 33.27 53.08 -14.39
CA GLN A 503 32.16 52.47 -13.64
C GLN A 503 31.10 51.84 -14.56
N VAL A 504 30.77 52.46 -15.69
CA VAL A 504 29.85 51.91 -16.71
C VAL A 504 30.47 50.70 -17.45
N VAL A 505 31.77 50.72 -17.69
CA VAL A 505 32.51 49.55 -18.21
C VAL A 505 32.56 48.41 -17.17
N LYS A 506 32.67 48.73 -15.87
CA LYS A 506 32.70 47.72 -14.80
C LYS A 506 31.33 47.09 -14.49
N THR A 507 30.20 47.69 -14.89
CA THR A 507 28.87 47.07 -14.77
C THR A 507 28.56 46.00 -15.83
N HIS A 508 29.50 45.67 -16.73
CA HIS A 508 29.42 44.50 -17.61
C HIS A 508 30.22 43.27 -17.11
N GLY A 509 30.66 43.28 -15.84
CA GLY A 509 31.33 42.16 -15.20
C GLY A 509 30.39 41.34 -14.28
N ILE A 510 30.34 40.02 -14.52
CA ILE A 510 29.75 38.98 -13.64
C ILE A 510 28.21 38.98 -13.56
N SER A 511 27.60 38.25 -14.49
CA SER A 511 26.43 37.38 -14.25
C SER A 511 26.32 36.28 -15.33
N GLN A 512 27.45 35.70 -15.74
CA GLN A 512 27.42 34.41 -16.44
C GLN A 512 27.20 33.31 -15.40
N GLN A 513 25.93 32.98 -15.17
CA GLN A 513 25.56 31.73 -14.52
C GLN A 513 25.55 30.64 -15.59
N GLU A 514 26.56 29.76 -15.57
CA GLU A 514 26.66 28.62 -16.48
C GLU A 514 25.65 27.52 -16.09
N ASP A 515 24.37 27.76 -16.33
CA ASP A 515 23.39 26.67 -16.49
C ASP A 515 23.61 26.02 -17.86
N THR A 516 24.75 25.33 -18.01
CA THR A 516 25.03 24.43 -19.13
C THR A 516 24.21 23.15 -18.97
N GLU A 517 22.88 23.26 -19.04
CA GLU A 517 22.02 22.10 -19.11
C GLU A 517 22.25 21.44 -20.48
N THR A 518 23.13 20.43 -20.47
CA THR A 518 23.69 19.87 -21.69
C THR A 518 22.60 19.34 -22.61
N MET A 519 22.63 19.72 -23.89
CA MET A 519 21.84 19.11 -24.96
C MET A 519 22.32 17.66 -25.20
N ARG A 520 22.04 16.79 -24.23
CA ARG A 520 22.41 15.38 -24.23
C ARG A 520 21.39 14.64 -25.09
N VAL A 521 21.65 14.63 -26.39
CA VAL A 521 20.99 13.70 -27.33
C VAL A 521 21.44 12.28 -26.95
N ILE A 522 20.80 11.70 -25.93
CA ILE A 522 21.03 10.31 -25.54
C ILE A 522 20.45 9.42 -26.63
N LYS A 523 21.34 9.06 -27.55
CA LYS A 523 21.14 8.04 -28.57
C LYS A 523 20.88 6.68 -27.90
N GLY A 524 19.62 6.40 -27.61
CA GLY A 524 19.09 5.07 -27.34
C GLY A 524 19.70 4.33 -26.15
N GLU A 525 19.38 4.76 -24.93
CA GLU A 525 19.34 3.85 -23.78
C GLU A 525 17.92 3.26 -23.66
N THR A 526 17.83 1.94 -23.59
CA THR A 526 16.56 1.20 -23.64
C THR A 526 15.83 1.24 -22.30
N ALA A 527 15.16 2.36 -22.02
CA ALA A 527 14.17 2.44 -20.95
C ALA A 527 12.97 1.54 -21.29
N SER A 528 12.89 0.36 -20.64
CA SER A 528 11.91 -0.68 -20.97
C SER A 528 10.48 -0.17 -20.83
N ARG A 529 9.81 0.05 -21.96
CA ARG A 529 8.57 0.86 -22.01
C ARG A 529 7.35 -0.03 -21.81
N SER A 530 7.04 -0.33 -20.56
CA SER A 530 5.86 -1.10 -20.18
C SER A 530 4.56 -0.37 -20.54
N SER A 531 3.86 -0.89 -21.55
CA SER A 531 2.50 -0.48 -21.90
C SER A 531 1.46 -1.38 -21.23
N PHE A 532 0.30 -0.81 -20.90
CA PHE A 532 -0.78 -1.49 -20.18
C PHE A 532 -2.12 -1.24 -20.89
N GLN A 533 -2.83 -2.30 -21.27
CA GLN A 533 -4.16 -2.25 -21.89
C GLN A 533 -5.17 -2.98 -21.00
N ARG A 534 -6.37 -2.43 -20.84
CA ARG A 534 -7.39 -2.94 -19.91
C ARG A 534 -8.78 -2.94 -20.54
N SER A 535 -9.58 -3.96 -20.25
CA SER A 535 -10.99 -4.04 -20.64
C SER A 535 -11.82 -4.80 -19.60
N ALA A 536 -13.12 -4.54 -19.55
CA ALA A 536 -14.08 -5.22 -18.67
C ALA A 536 -15.46 -5.33 -19.31
N LYS A 537 -16.17 -6.42 -18.99
CA LYS A 537 -17.51 -6.79 -19.46
C LYS A 537 -18.43 -7.02 -18.26
N GLY A 538 -19.00 -5.92 -17.76
CA GLY A 538 -19.90 -5.89 -16.62
C GLY A 538 -19.31 -5.21 -15.39
N ASN A 539 -19.80 -5.59 -14.20
CA ASN A 539 -19.58 -4.85 -12.96
C ASN A 539 -18.19 -5.02 -12.33
N VAL A 540 -17.31 -5.86 -12.88
CA VAL A 540 -16.03 -6.24 -12.23
C VAL A 540 -14.87 -6.02 -13.19
N SER A 541 -13.82 -5.32 -12.74
CA SER A 541 -12.64 -5.02 -13.56
C SER A 541 -11.32 -5.30 -12.84
N ILE A 542 -10.22 -5.42 -13.60
CA ILE A 542 -8.86 -5.59 -13.07
C ILE A 542 -8.25 -4.18 -12.84
N GLN A 543 -8.40 -3.68 -11.62
CA GLN A 543 -7.97 -2.33 -11.22
C GLN A 543 -6.45 -2.17 -11.16
N GLU A 544 -5.71 -3.20 -10.80
CA GLU A 544 -4.25 -3.15 -10.71
C GLU A 544 -3.66 -4.55 -10.95
N VAL A 545 -2.48 -4.62 -11.56
CA VAL A 545 -1.66 -5.83 -11.55
C VAL A 545 -0.23 -5.41 -11.30
N ASN A 546 0.42 -6.02 -10.32
CA ASN A 546 1.81 -5.76 -10.01
C ASN A 546 2.73 -6.34 -11.12
N PRO A 547 3.66 -5.55 -11.69
CA PRO A 547 4.56 -6.02 -12.76
C PRO A 547 5.43 -7.23 -12.40
N GLU A 548 5.79 -7.37 -11.12
CA GLU A 548 6.61 -8.48 -10.59
C GLU A 548 5.76 -9.72 -10.23
N GLY A 549 4.45 -9.65 -10.44
CA GLY A 549 3.50 -10.73 -10.13
C GLY A 549 3.14 -10.86 -8.65
N LYS A 550 3.48 -9.89 -7.79
CA LYS A 550 3.21 -9.99 -6.34
C LYS A 550 1.72 -10.02 -5.99
N PHE A 551 0.89 -9.28 -6.72
CA PHE A 551 -0.56 -9.21 -6.51
C PHE A 551 -1.34 -8.78 -7.76
N ILE A 552 -2.65 -9.02 -7.74
CA ILE A 552 -3.67 -8.55 -8.68
C ILE A 552 -4.84 -7.95 -7.89
N VAL A 553 -5.35 -6.78 -8.28
CA VAL A 553 -6.51 -6.13 -7.64
C VAL A 553 -7.72 -6.21 -8.59
N LEU A 554 -8.82 -6.77 -8.10
CA LEU A 554 -10.13 -6.74 -8.76
C LEU A 554 -11.02 -5.70 -8.06
N ASN A 555 -11.83 -4.96 -8.80
CA ASN A 555 -12.83 -4.05 -8.21
C ASN A 555 -14.23 -4.28 -8.77
N ASN A 556 -15.24 -3.95 -7.95
CA ASN A 556 -16.62 -3.81 -8.41
C ASN A 556 -16.85 -2.34 -8.76
N THR A 557 -17.03 -2.06 -10.05
CA THR A 557 -17.24 -0.71 -10.60
C THR A 557 -18.68 -0.22 -10.44
N HIS A 558 -19.61 -1.10 -10.08
CA HIS A 558 -21.01 -0.76 -9.88
C HIS A 558 -21.23 -0.10 -8.52
N ARG A 559 -22.04 0.98 -8.48
CA ARG A 559 -22.18 1.84 -7.30
C ARG A 559 -23.11 1.30 -6.20
N ALA A 560 -24.03 0.38 -6.55
CA ALA A 560 -25.11 -0.04 -5.63
C ALA A 560 -25.53 -1.52 -5.75
N LYS A 561 -24.74 -2.38 -6.43
CA LYS A 561 -25.05 -3.81 -6.61
C LYS A 561 -23.82 -4.63 -6.23
N GLU A 562 -24.00 -5.60 -5.35
CA GLU A 562 -22.95 -6.56 -5.02
C GLU A 562 -22.86 -7.60 -6.14
N GLU A 563 -21.64 -7.98 -6.55
CA GLU A 563 -21.44 -9.00 -7.58
C GLU A 563 -20.89 -10.27 -6.93
N PHE A 564 -21.58 -11.39 -7.14
CA PHE A 564 -21.14 -12.70 -6.68
C PHE A 564 -20.05 -13.22 -7.63
N ILE A 565 -18.80 -13.24 -7.15
CA ILE A 565 -17.63 -13.67 -7.93
C ILE A 565 -16.99 -14.95 -7.39
N GLY A 566 -17.74 -15.70 -6.57
CA GLY A 566 -17.33 -17.03 -6.14
C GLY A 566 -17.23 -18.03 -7.28
N GLU A 567 -16.22 -18.91 -7.22
CA GLU A 567 -15.83 -19.84 -8.30
C GLU A 567 -15.37 -19.20 -9.62
N TRP A 568 -15.27 -17.86 -9.70
CA TRP A 568 -14.66 -17.18 -10.86
C TRP A 568 -13.15 -17.45 -10.91
N LYS A 569 -12.57 -17.41 -12.11
CA LYS A 569 -11.19 -17.86 -12.37
C LYS A 569 -10.32 -16.73 -12.92
N LEU A 570 -9.22 -16.45 -12.24
CA LEU A 570 -8.21 -15.48 -12.63
C LEU A 570 -7.04 -16.23 -13.29
N LYS A 571 -6.98 -16.17 -14.62
CA LYS A 571 -5.99 -16.84 -15.48
C LYS A 571 -4.96 -15.83 -15.96
N ARG A 572 -3.67 -16.03 -15.66
CA ARG A 572 -2.57 -15.19 -16.10
C ARG A 572 -1.59 -15.97 -16.97
N ARG A 573 -1.43 -15.54 -18.22
CA ARG A 573 -0.49 -16.08 -19.21
C ARG A 573 0.74 -15.19 -19.28
N ILE A 574 1.92 -15.80 -19.19
CA ILE A 574 3.22 -15.13 -19.19
C ILE A 574 3.97 -15.58 -20.44
N ASP A 575 4.31 -14.62 -21.32
CA ASP A 575 5.09 -14.81 -22.56
C ASP A 575 4.58 -15.94 -23.47
N GLY A 576 3.27 -16.23 -23.40
CA GLY A 576 2.62 -17.33 -24.12
C GLY A 576 3.03 -18.75 -23.69
N LYS A 577 3.84 -18.89 -22.63
CA LYS A 577 4.45 -20.18 -22.23
C LYS A 577 3.92 -20.72 -20.90
N ARG A 578 3.87 -19.89 -19.86
CA ARG A 578 3.40 -20.27 -18.52
C ARG A 578 1.99 -19.71 -18.31
N GLU A 579 1.09 -20.53 -17.79
CA GLU A 579 -0.25 -20.11 -17.39
C GLU A 579 -0.47 -20.44 -15.91
N ILE A 580 -0.93 -19.46 -15.14
CA ILE A 580 -1.26 -19.57 -13.72
C ILE A 580 -2.76 -19.33 -13.57
N VAL A 581 -3.47 -20.18 -12.84
CA VAL A 581 -4.92 -20.07 -12.64
C VAL A 581 -5.26 -20.10 -11.16
N TYR A 582 -5.77 -18.97 -10.66
CA TYR A 582 -6.41 -18.87 -9.35
C TYR A 582 -7.93 -19.00 -9.50
N THR A 583 -8.61 -19.58 -8.51
CA THR A 583 -10.08 -19.66 -8.44
C THR A 583 -10.54 -19.04 -7.13
N LEU A 584 -11.51 -18.12 -7.19
CA LEU A 584 -11.99 -17.40 -6.01
C LEU A 584 -12.84 -18.32 -5.10
N PRO A 585 -12.84 -18.10 -3.77
CA PRO A 585 -13.61 -18.90 -2.81
C PRO A 585 -15.10 -18.97 -3.18
N ARG A 586 -15.75 -20.12 -2.95
CA ARG A 586 -17.08 -20.45 -3.52
C ARG A 586 -18.17 -19.41 -3.25
N ASP A 587 -18.16 -18.79 -2.07
CA ASP A 587 -19.21 -17.88 -1.60
C ASP A 587 -18.76 -16.39 -1.60
N PHE A 588 -17.74 -16.04 -2.39
CA PHE A 588 -17.15 -14.71 -2.37
C PHE A 588 -18.03 -13.65 -3.07
N ILE A 589 -18.41 -12.61 -2.32
CA ILE A 589 -19.22 -11.47 -2.78
C ILE A 589 -18.37 -10.20 -2.78
N LEU A 590 -18.25 -9.53 -3.93
CA LEU A 590 -17.56 -8.24 -4.04
C LEU A 590 -18.58 -7.09 -3.96
N ARG A 591 -18.56 -6.38 -2.83
CA ARG A 591 -19.47 -5.27 -2.51
C ARG A 591 -19.33 -4.08 -3.47
N PRO A 592 -20.34 -3.19 -3.58
CA PRO A 592 -20.35 -2.11 -4.57
C PRO A 592 -19.22 -1.11 -4.28
N GLY A 593 -18.48 -0.68 -5.32
CA GLY A 593 -17.36 0.24 -5.17
C GLY A 593 -16.18 -0.28 -4.33
N LYS A 594 -16.15 -1.57 -3.95
CA LYS A 594 -15.05 -2.20 -3.21
C LYS A 594 -14.11 -2.96 -4.14
N ALA A 595 -12.90 -3.20 -3.64
CA ALA A 595 -11.85 -3.92 -4.34
C ALA A 595 -11.27 -5.02 -3.45
N VAL A 596 -10.90 -6.15 -4.06
CA VAL A 596 -10.20 -7.27 -3.42
C VAL A 596 -8.80 -7.38 -4.00
N LYS A 597 -7.79 -7.44 -3.13
CA LYS A 597 -6.38 -7.57 -3.48
C LYS A 597 -5.92 -9.01 -3.29
N ILE A 598 -5.65 -9.70 -4.40
CA ILE A 598 -5.23 -11.09 -4.45
C ILE A 598 -3.70 -11.13 -4.54
N PHE A 599 -3.04 -11.52 -3.46
CA PHE A 599 -1.59 -11.72 -3.39
C PHE A 599 -1.20 -13.14 -3.81
N ALA A 600 0.02 -13.31 -4.29
CA ALA A 600 0.65 -14.64 -4.39
C ALA A 600 1.16 -15.11 -3.01
N ARG A 601 1.50 -16.39 -2.87
CA ARG A 601 2.00 -16.98 -1.61
C ARG A 601 3.14 -16.15 -1.04
N ASN A 602 3.04 -15.80 0.23
CA ASN A 602 4.00 -15.00 1.01
C ASN A 602 4.22 -13.55 0.51
N GLN A 603 3.40 -13.02 -0.42
CA GLN A 603 3.51 -11.63 -0.91
C GLN A 603 2.56 -10.64 -0.20
N GLY A 604 1.72 -11.10 0.72
CA GLY A 604 0.76 -10.29 1.48
C GLY A 604 -0.01 -11.12 2.50
N ILE A 605 -0.96 -10.49 3.20
CA ILE A 605 -1.72 -11.09 4.30
C ILE A 605 -3.10 -11.56 3.80
N HIS A 606 -3.51 -12.76 4.21
CA HIS A 606 -4.85 -13.27 3.95
C HIS A 606 -5.86 -12.62 4.91
N SER A 607 -6.69 -11.70 4.40
CA SER A 607 -7.68 -10.97 5.20
C SER A 607 -8.98 -10.72 4.41
N PRO A 608 -9.82 -11.76 4.23
CA PRO A 608 -11.06 -11.64 3.49
C PRO A 608 -12.05 -10.67 4.17
N PRO A 609 -12.85 -9.90 3.42
CA PRO A 609 -12.99 -9.95 1.96
C PRO A 609 -11.99 -9.06 1.20
N ASP A 610 -11.35 -8.08 1.84
CA ASP A 610 -10.58 -7.06 1.12
C ASP A 610 -9.20 -7.57 0.62
N GLN A 611 -8.64 -8.62 1.23
CA GLN A 611 -7.37 -9.24 0.80
C GLN A 611 -7.46 -10.77 0.75
N LEU A 612 -6.99 -11.37 -0.34
CA LEU A 612 -6.90 -12.81 -0.56
C LEU A 612 -5.44 -13.20 -0.85
N VAL A 613 -5.09 -14.46 -0.61
CA VAL A 613 -3.79 -15.04 -0.95
C VAL A 613 -4.02 -16.27 -1.84
N PHE A 614 -3.08 -16.53 -2.75
CA PHE A 614 -3.05 -17.72 -3.58
C PHE A 614 -1.86 -18.60 -3.21
N ASP A 615 -2.12 -19.62 -2.40
CA ASP A 615 -1.08 -20.51 -1.84
C ASP A 615 -0.41 -21.43 -2.87
N GLY A 616 -0.94 -21.51 -4.10
CA GLY A 616 -0.40 -22.37 -5.16
C GLY A 616 0.91 -21.88 -5.76
N GLU A 617 1.17 -20.56 -5.77
CA GLU A 617 2.31 -19.93 -6.47
C GLU A 617 2.88 -18.76 -5.65
N GLU A 618 4.21 -18.62 -5.60
CA GLU A 618 4.90 -17.53 -4.88
C GLU A 618 4.93 -16.19 -5.63
N SER A 619 4.60 -16.23 -6.91
CA SER A 619 4.32 -15.06 -7.74
C SER A 619 3.37 -15.42 -8.87
N PHE A 620 2.46 -14.51 -9.20
CA PHE A 620 1.69 -14.52 -10.45
C PHE A 620 2.58 -14.31 -11.70
N GLY A 621 3.90 -14.18 -11.53
CA GLY A 621 4.92 -14.15 -12.55
C GLY A 621 5.08 -12.81 -13.26
N SER A 622 6.32 -12.52 -13.66
CA SER A 622 6.71 -11.41 -14.52
C SER A 622 7.14 -11.92 -15.90
N GLY A 623 7.14 -11.05 -16.90
CA GLY A 623 7.48 -11.36 -18.29
C GLY A 623 7.32 -10.14 -19.20
N ASN A 624 7.63 -10.29 -20.48
CA ASN A 624 7.61 -9.18 -21.44
C ASN A 624 6.24 -8.98 -22.12
N ASN A 625 5.41 -10.02 -22.21
CA ASN A 625 4.03 -9.96 -22.67
C ASN A 625 3.15 -10.81 -21.75
N VAL A 626 2.48 -10.17 -20.80
CA VAL A 626 1.72 -10.84 -19.74
C VAL A 626 0.25 -10.45 -19.80
N GLN A 627 -0.61 -11.43 -20.02
CA GLN A 627 -2.06 -11.26 -20.16
C GLN A 627 -2.76 -11.87 -18.94
N THR A 628 -3.54 -11.07 -18.21
CA THR A 628 -4.32 -11.48 -17.04
C THR A 628 -5.80 -11.37 -17.39
N ILE A 629 -6.56 -12.45 -17.25
CA ILE A 629 -7.96 -12.54 -17.65
C ILE A 629 -8.78 -13.09 -16.48
N LEU A 630 -9.90 -12.45 -16.18
CA LEU A 630 -10.91 -12.90 -15.23
C LEU A 630 -12.06 -13.55 -15.99
N TYR A 631 -12.34 -14.82 -15.69
CA TYR A 631 -13.46 -15.59 -16.23
C TYR A 631 -14.56 -15.75 -15.18
N ASN A 632 -15.84 -15.68 -15.57
CA ASN A 632 -16.94 -16.06 -14.68
C ASN A 632 -17.06 -17.58 -14.51
N ARG A 633 -18.05 -17.99 -13.70
CA ARG A 633 -18.36 -19.40 -13.43
C ARG A 633 -18.71 -20.20 -14.70
N GLU A 634 -19.35 -19.57 -15.68
CA GLU A 634 -19.69 -20.18 -16.98
C GLU A 634 -18.51 -20.28 -17.96
N GLY A 635 -17.40 -19.58 -17.69
CA GLY A 635 -16.22 -19.55 -18.58
C GLY A 635 -16.17 -18.38 -19.57
N GLU A 636 -17.00 -17.35 -19.38
CA GLU A 636 -16.97 -16.11 -20.16
C GLU A 636 -15.89 -15.14 -19.66
N GLU A 637 -15.23 -14.42 -20.57
CA GLU A 637 -14.24 -13.39 -20.23
C GLU A 637 -14.92 -12.11 -19.69
N ARG A 638 -14.71 -11.82 -18.40
CA ARG A 638 -15.29 -10.68 -17.68
C ARG A 638 -14.36 -9.48 -17.56
N ALA A 639 -13.04 -9.68 -17.49
CA ALA A 639 -12.08 -8.58 -17.54
C ALA A 639 -10.71 -9.04 -18.02
N THR A 640 -9.98 -8.16 -18.71
CA THR A 640 -8.65 -8.45 -19.24
C THR A 640 -7.69 -7.30 -18.96
N HIS A 641 -6.46 -7.63 -18.58
CA HIS A 641 -5.34 -6.72 -18.37
C HIS A 641 -4.11 -7.28 -19.08
N ILE A 642 -3.66 -6.58 -20.12
CA ILE A 642 -2.44 -6.91 -20.89
C ILE A 642 -1.34 -5.94 -20.49
N GLN A 643 -0.18 -6.48 -20.14
CA GLN A 643 1.06 -5.74 -19.89
C GLN A 643 2.07 -6.15 -20.95
N ARG A 644 2.68 -5.19 -21.65
CA ARG A 644 3.77 -5.42 -22.60
C ARG A 644 4.97 -4.55 -22.27
N SER A 645 6.03 -5.15 -21.74
CA SER A 645 7.34 -4.55 -21.54
C SER A 645 8.18 -4.78 -22.81
N GLY A 646 8.41 -3.70 -23.57
CA GLY A 646 9.37 -3.65 -24.67
C GLY A 646 10.76 -3.20 -24.21
#